data_AF-A0A453EU50-F1
#
_entry.id   AF-A0A453EU50-F1
#
_cell.length_a   1.000
_cell.length_b   1.000
_cell.length_c   1.000
_cell.angle_alpha   90.00
_cell.angle_beta   90.00
_cell.angle_gamma   90.00
#
_symmetry.space_group_name_H-M   'P 1'
#
loop_
_entity.id
_entity.type
_entity.pdbx_description
1 polymer ?
#
loop_
_entity_poly.entity_id
_entity_poly.type
_entity_poly.pdbx_seq_one_letter_code
_entity_poly.pdbx_strand_id
1 'polypeptide(L)'
;AKRRYNDTVALVNRLEPEVSALSDADLRARTSALQERARAGESLGSLLPEAFAVVREASNRVLGLRPFDVQLIGGMVLHKGEIAEMKTGEGKTLVAILPAYLNALSGKGVHVVTVNDYLARRDCEWVGQVPRFLGLQVGLIQQNMTPEQRRENYLCDITYVTNSELGFDYLRDNLAMTVDELVLRNFNYCVIDEVDSILIDEARTPLIISGLAEKPSDRYYKAAKIAEAFEQDIHYTVDEKQRNVLLTEQGYADAEEILDIDDLYDPREQWASYVLNAIKAKELFLRDVNYIVRSKEVLIVDEFTGRVMAGRRWSDGLHQAIEAKEGVQIQNETITLASISYQNFFLQFPKLCGMTGTAATERQEFESIYKLKVTVVPTNKPMIRKDDSDVVFRATSGKWRAAVVEISRMNKACRPVLVGTTSVEQSETLSEQLREAGIPHEVLNAKPENVEREAEIVAQSGRLGAVTIATNMAGRGTDIILGGNAEFMARLKLREMLMPRIVNPVDGVIVSKKQLPPRKTWKTNESLFPCELSEDTLSCIKDAVEVAVKEWGEKSLPELEAEERLSYSCEKGPTRDEVIATLRTAFMKIADEFKIYTEEEKKKVIATGGLHVVGTERHESRRIDNQAFPQFQNRCLFSLSSFFQNTCHST
;
A
#
# COMPACT_ATOMS: atom_id res chain seq x y z
N ALA A 1 16.11 10.19 23.04
CA ALA A 1 14.67 10.56 23.07
C ALA A 1 14.12 10.78 24.49
N LYS A 2 14.08 9.75 25.36
CA LYS A 2 13.36 9.79 26.65
C LYS A 2 13.59 11.06 27.51
N ARG A 3 14.84 11.40 27.85
CA ARG A 3 15.14 12.62 28.65
C ARG A 3 14.69 13.94 28.01
N ARG A 4 14.63 14.03 26.68
CA ARG A 4 14.32 15.27 25.94
C ARG A 4 12.81 15.56 25.88
N TYR A 5 11.98 14.53 25.95
CA TYR A 5 10.52 14.63 25.77
C TYR A 5 9.73 14.40 27.06
N ASN A 6 10.38 13.89 28.12
CA ASN A 6 9.74 13.57 29.39
C ASN A 6 9.01 14.78 30.02
N ASP A 7 9.54 16.00 29.91
CA ASP A 7 8.90 17.18 30.49
C ASP A 7 7.55 17.49 29.81
N THR A 8 7.51 17.37 28.48
CA THR A 8 6.27 17.54 27.69
C THR A 8 5.30 16.39 27.94
N VAL A 9 5.78 15.15 28.06
CA VAL A 9 4.94 14.01 28.45
C VAL A 9 4.33 14.24 29.83
N ALA A 10 5.11 14.75 30.79
CA ALA A 10 4.61 15.08 32.12
C ALA A 10 3.59 16.25 32.10
N LEU A 11 3.70 17.20 31.18
CA LEU A 11 2.67 18.22 30.95
C LEU A 11 1.36 17.59 30.44
N VAL A 12 1.44 16.72 29.41
CA VAL A 12 0.26 16.02 28.88
C VAL A 12 -0.41 15.18 29.97
N ASN A 13 0.38 14.42 30.75
CA ASN A 13 -0.13 13.60 31.85
C ASN A 13 -0.80 14.43 32.96
N ARG A 14 -0.35 15.68 33.19
CA ARG A 14 -0.96 16.57 34.19
C ARG A 14 -2.34 17.09 33.77
N LEU A 15 -2.61 17.18 32.49
CA LEU A 15 -3.91 17.60 31.96
C LEU A 15 -4.95 16.47 31.95
N GLU A 16 -4.51 15.22 32.08
CA GLU A 16 -5.38 14.04 32.00
C GLU A 16 -6.57 14.06 32.98
N PRO A 17 -6.42 14.42 34.28
CA PRO A 17 -7.55 14.49 35.19
C PRO A 17 -8.60 15.52 34.77
N GLU A 18 -8.19 16.68 34.28
CA GLU A 18 -9.09 17.73 33.79
C GLU A 18 -9.83 17.27 32.53
N VAL A 19 -9.09 16.71 31.56
CA VAL A 19 -9.65 16.28 30.27
C VAL A 19 -10.58 15.07 30.43
N SER A 20 -10.24 14.13 31.31
CA SER A 20 -11.08 12.95 31.59
C SER A 20 -12.42 13.29 32.25
N ALA A 21 -12.50 14.41 32.98
CA ALA A 21 -13.72 14.88 33.61
C ALA A 21 -14.70 15.57 32.64
N LEU A 22 -14.25 15.92 31.42
CA LEU A 22 -15.08 16.60 30.43
C LEU A 22 -16.18 15.69 29.87
N SER A 23 -17.34 16.26 29.54
CA SER A 23 -18.32 15.55 28.72
C SER A 23 -17.83 15.39 27.29
N ASP A 24 -18.43 14.48 26.53
CA ASP A 24 -18.10 14.31 25.11
C ASP A 24 -18.34 15.58 24.28
N ALA A 25 -19.35 16.37 24.66
CA ALA A 25 -19.63 17.65 24.00
C ALA A 25 -18.54 18.69 24.32
N ASP A 26 -18.11 18.77 25.59
CA ASP A 26 -17.04 19.69 26.00
C ASP A 26 -15.69 19.31 25.39
N LEU A 27 -15.41 18.01 25.26
CA LEU A 27 -14.19 17.51 24.63
C LEU A 27 -14.14 17.85 23.13
N ARG A 28 -15.28 17.86 22.43
CA ARG A 28 -15.39 18.38 21.06
C ARG A 28 -15.23 19.90 21.01
N ALA A 29 -15.84 20.62 21.93
CA ALA A 29 -15.73 22.08 22.01
C ALA A 29 -14.28 22.55 22.20
N ARG A 30 -13.43 21.74 22.88
CA ARG A 30 -11.98 21.99 22.97
C ARG A 30 -11.30 22.04 21.59
N THR A 31 -11.72 21.22 20.63
CA THR A 31 -11.17 21.29 19.26
C THR A 31 -11.44 22.64 18.63
N SER A 32 -12.67 23.17 18.74
CA SER A 32 -13.01 24.48 18.19
C SER A 32 -12.18 25.59 18.82
N ALA A 33 -12.03 25.59 20.14
CA ALA A 33 -11.18 26.56 20.85
C ALA A 33 -9.70 26.47 20.43
N LEU A 34 -9.18 25.26 20.23
CA LEU A 34 -7.82 25.04 19.75
C LEU A 34 -7.63 25.49 18.29
N GLN A 35 -8.62 25.25 17.42
CA GLN A 35 -8.61 25.74 16.03
C GLN A 35 -8.61 27.26 15.96
N GLU A 36 -9.43 27.94 16.77
CA GLU A 36 -9.46 29.41 16.85
C GLU A 36 -8.09 29.97 17.25
N ARG A 37 -7.48 29.41 18.30
CA ARG A 37 -6.14 29.81 18.77
C ARG A 37 -5.05 29.56 17.73
N ALA A 38 -5.07 28.40 17.07
CA ALA A 38 -4.12 28.07 16.01
C ALA A 38 -4.25 29.02 14.81
N ARG A 39 -5.48 29.36 14.41
CA ARG A 39 -5.77 30.30 13.31
C ARG A 39 -5.45 31.75 13.68
N ALA A 40 -5.54 32.10 14.97
CA ALA A 40 -5.12 33.40 15.51
C ALA A 40 -3.58 33.56 15.58
N GLY A 41 -2.81 32.53 15.21
CA GLY A 41 -1.35 32.59 15.12
C GLY A 41 -0.60 32.03 16.33
N GLU A 42 -1.29 31.40 17.29
CA GLU A 42 -0.61 30.66 18.35
C GLU A 42 0.17 29.47 17.77
N SER A 43 1.40 29.26 18.25
CA SER A 43 2.26 28.20 17.73
C SER A 43 1.67 26.82 18.01
N LEU A 44 1.70 25.91 17.02
CA LEU A 44 1.28 24.52 17.26
C LEU A 44 2.12 23.83 18.35
N GLY A 45 3.36 24.27 18.56
CA GLY A 45 4.22 23.76 19.64
C GLY A 45 3.70 24.09 21.04
N SER A 46 3.07 25.25 21.25
CA SER A 46 2.47 25.61 22.55
C SER A 46 1.14 24.90 22.78
N LEU A 47 0.37 24.65 21.71
CA LEU A 47 -0.89 23.89 21.76
C LEU A 47 -0.68 22.38 21.95
N LEU A 48 0.53 21.87 21.67
CA LEU A 48 0.81 20.43 21.64
C LEU A 48 0.39 19.69 22.92
N PRO A 49 0.71 20.14 24.14
CA PRO A 49 0.35 19.39 25.35
C PRO A 49 -1.17 19.24 25.53
N GLU A 50 -1.93 20.31 25.26
CA GLU A 50 -3.40 20.32 25.35
C GLU A 50 -4.02 19.45 24.26
N ALA A 51 -3.58 19.62 23.00
CA ALA A 51 -4.06 18.84 21.88
C ALA A 51 -3.80 17.33 22.07
N PHE A 52 -2.61 16.95 22.56
CA PHE A 52 -2.26 15.55 22.79
C PHE A 52 -3.06 14.95 23.96
N ALA A 53 -3.39 15.73 24.99
CA ALA A 53 -4.26 15.28 26.08
C ALA A 53 -5.69 15.02 25.57
N VAL A 54 -6.23 15.92 24.74
CA VAL A 54 -7.56 15.78 24.11
C VAL A 54 -7.62 14.53 23.22
N VAL A 55 -6.63 14.34 22.33
CA VAL A 55 -6.58 13.15 21.46
C VAL A 55 -6.41 11.86 22.26
N ARG A 56 -5.59 11.87 23.33
CA ARG A 56 -5.42 10.71 24.20
C ARG A 56 -6.73 10.30 24.86
N GLU A 57 -7.48 11.25 25.40
CA GLU A 57 -8.78 10.97 26.03
C GLU A 57 -9.82 10.50 25.00
N ALA A 58 -9.89 11.17 23.85
CA ALA A 58 -10.79 10.76 22.76
C ALA A 58 -10.47 9.34 22.26
N SER A 59 -9.18 9.00 22.13
CA SER A 59 -8.75 7.64 21.79
C SER A 59 -9.16 6.61 22.85
N ASN A 60 -9.09 6.96 24.14
CA ASN A 60 -9.52 6.07 25.21
C ASN A 60 -11.04 5.85 25.19
N ARG A 61 -11.83 6.91 24.96
CA ARG A 61 -13.31 6.81 24.88
C ARG A 61 -13.78 6.05 23.65
N VAL A 62 -13.19 6.36 22.50
CA VAL A 62 -13.62 5.81 21.21
C VAL A 62 -13.01 4.43 21.00
N LEU A 63 -11.69 4.28 21.07
CA LEU A 63 -11.03 3.02 20.72
C LEU A 63 -10.86 2.09 21.93
N GLY A 64 -11.04 2.58 23.16
CA GLY A 64 -10.64 1.85 24.38
C GLY A 64 -9.12 1.77 24.54
N LEU A 65 -8.38 2.56 23.77
CA LEU A 65 -6.92 2.56 23.72
C LEU A 65 -6.43 3.90 24.24
N ARG A 66 -5.76 3.89 25.39
CA ARG A 66 -5.07 5.08 25.92
C ARG A 66 -3.63 5.15 25.39
N PRO A 67 -3.26 6.14 24.56
CA PRO A 67 -1.88 6.31 24.10
C PRO A 67 -0.84 6.30 25.23
N PHE A 68 0.16 5.42 25.13
CA PHE A 68 1.28 5.32 26.05
C PHE A 68 2.23 6.53 25.93
N ASP A 69 3.05 6.72 26.95
CA ASP A 69 4.02 7.82 26.99
C ASP A 69 5.03 7.74 25.84
N VAL A 70 5.44 6.53 25.44
CA VAL A 70 6.31 6.33 24.27
C VAL A 70 5.62 6.68 22.96
N GLN A 71 4.30 6.50 22.87
CA GLN A 71 3.52 6.89 21.70
C GLN A 71 3.37 8.42 21.62
N LEU A 72 3.23 9.10 22.76
CA LEU A 72 3.31 10.57 22.80
C LEU A 72 4.67 11.07 22.31
N ILE A 73 5.77 10.42 22.72
CA ILE A 73 7.12 10.75 22.23
C ILE A 73 7.19 10.57 20.70
N GLY A 74 6.64 9.46 20.17
CA GLY A 74 6.53 9.24 18.72
C GLY A 74 5.78 10.37 18.02
N GLY A 75 4.62 10.77 18.55
CA GLY A 75 3.82 11.88 18.01
C GLY A 75 4.56 13.22 18.03
N MET A 76 5.36 13.48 19.09
CA MET A 76 6.19 14.69 19.18
C MET A 76 7.34 14.67 18.17
N VAL A 77 7.93 13.51 17.88
CA VAL A 77 8.98 13.33 16.86
C VAL A 77 8.39 13.60 15.47
N LEU A 78 7.24 13.00 15.15
CA LEU A 78 6.53 13.24 13.89
C LEU A 78 6.18 14.71 13.71
N HIS A 79 5.62 15.35 14.75
CA HIS A 79 5.30 16.78 14.71
C HIS A 79 6.55 17.66 14.50
N LYS A 80 7.77 17.21 14.75
CA LYS A 80 8.99 17.98 14.44
C LYS A 80 9.43 17.88 12.98
N GLY A 81 8.83 17.02 12.18
CA GLY A 81 9.32 16.71 10.84
C GLY A 81 10.48 15.72 10.86
N GLU A 82 10.47 14.77 11.79
CA GLU A 82 11.48 13.72 11.92
C GLU A 82 10.87 12.34 11.66
N ILE A 83 11.71 11.33 11.45
CA ILE A 83 11.29 9.93 11.37
C ILE A 83 11.28 9.31 12.77
N ALA A 84 10.12 8.81 13.18
CA ALA A 84 9.97 8.05 14.42
C ALA A 84 10.20 6.56 14.15
N GLU A 85 11.35 6.02 14.59
CA GLU A 85 11.54 4.57 14.60
C GLU A 85 10.82 3.97 15.82
N MET A 86 9.72 3.29 15.55
CA MET A 86 8.89 2.59 16.52
C MET A 86 8.73 1.14 16.10
N LYS A 87 9.12 0.22 16.97
CA LYS A 87 8.99 -1.21 16.70
C LYS A 87 7.51 -1.57 16.45
N THR A 88 7.27 -2.58 15.62
CA THR A 88 5.90 -3.02 15.33
C THR A 88 5.19 -3.49 16.61
N GLY A 89 3.86 -3.37 16.63
CA GLY A 89 3.07 -3.55 17.84
C GLY A 89 3.15 -2.39 18.84
N GLU A 90 4.01 -1.38 18.68
CA GLU A 90 3.99 -0.18 19.53
C GLU A 90 2.85 0.80 19.16
N GLY A 91 2.00 0.45 18.18
CA GLY A 91 0.82 1.22 17.77
C GLY A 91 1.15 2.44 16.90
N LYS A 92 1.92 2.24 15.83
CA LYS A 92 2.31 3.28 14.84
C LYS A 92 1.09 4.02 14.27
N THR A 93 0.07 3.28 13.84
CA THR A 93 -1.19 3.83 13.34
C THR A 93 -1.86 4.79 14.33
N LEU A 94 -1.90 4.44 15.62
CA LEU A 94 -2.45 5.30 16.67
C LEU A 94 -1.60 6.56 16.89
N VAL A 95 -0.27 6.43 16.76
CA VAL A 95 0.67 7.55 16.93
C VAL A 95 0.48 8.60 15.86
N ALA A 96 0.14 8.22 14.62
CA ALA A 96 -0.06 9.15 13.50
C ALA A 96 -1.17 10.18 13.75
N ILE A 97 -2.21 9.80 14.51
CA ILE A 97 -3.34 10.68 14.81
C ILE A 97 -2.90 11.89 15.63
N LEU A 98 -2.00 11.71 16.60
CA LEU A 98 -1.57 12.76 17.52
C LEU A 98 -1.03 14.01 16.78
N PRO A 99 -0.01 13.89 15.91
CA PRO A 99 0.45 15.02 15.12
C PRO A 99 -0.51 15.36 13.97
N ALA A 100 -1.28 14.41 13.42
CA ALA A 100 -2.25 14.72 12.37
C ALA A 100 -3.33 15.67 12.89
N TYR A 101 -3.93 15.38 14.04
CA TYR A 101 -4.89 16.27 14.72
C TYR A 101 -4.28 17.65 14.99
N LEU A 102 -3.11 17.70 15.62
CA LEU A 102 -2.45 18.96 15.97
C LEU A 102 -2.17 19.84 14.73
N ASN A 103 -1.63 19.25 13.66
CA ASN A 103 -1.34 20.02 12.44
C ASN A 103 -2.61 20.32 11.61
N ALA A 104 -3.68 19.55 11.77
CA ALA A 104 -4.98 19.81 11.16
C ALA A 104 -5.69 21.04 11.76
N LEU A 105 -5.39 21.43 13.00
CA LEU A 105 -5.98 22.61 13.65
C LEU A 105 -5.77 23.91 12.86
N SER A 106 -4.73 23.99 12.03
CA SER A 106 -4.49 25.16 11.18
C SER A 106 -5.43 25.27 9.98
N GLY A 107 -6.24 24.25 9.69
CA GLY A 107 -7.17 24.21 8.54
C GLY A 107 -6.49 24.14 7.17
N LYS A 108 -5.19 23.82 7.13
CA LYS A 108 -4.40 23.73 5.88
C LYS A 108 -4.33 22.30 5.32
N GLY A 109 -4.85 21.33 6.07
CA GLY A 109 -4.84 19.94 5.68
C GLY A 109 -3.64 19.13 6.12
N VAL A 110 -3.86 17.83 6.28
CA VAL A 110 -2.84 16.83 6.56
C VAL A 110 -3.04 15.62 5.66
N HIS A 111 -1.96 15.13 5.05
CA HIS A 111 -1.98 13.87 4.30
C HIS A 111 -1.34 12.77 5.16
N VAL A 112 -2.05 11.65 5.33
CA VAL A 112 -1.51 10.43 5.94
C VAL A 112 -1.34 9.41 4.83
N VAL A 113 -0.09 9.13 4.50
CA VAL A 113 0.28 8.29 3.35
C VAL A 113 0.59 6.89 3.84
N THR A 114 -0.05 5.89 3.23
CA THR A 114 0.18 4.47 3.51
C THR A 114 0.67 3.74 2.25
N VAL A 115 1.07 2.48 2.41
CA VAL A 115 1.66 1.66 1.34
C VAL A 115 0.60 1.16 0.34
N ASN A 116 -0.64 0.94 0.77
CA ASN A 116 -1.69 0.40 -0.09
C ASN A 116 -3.09 0.86 0.32
N ASP A 117 -4.04 0.74 -0.61
CA ASP A 117 -5.42 1.24 -0.47
C ASP A 117 -6.17 0.56 0.69
N TYR A 118 -5.85 -0.70 0.99
CA TYR A 118 -6.44 -1.41 2.13
C TYR A 118 -6.05 -0.77 3.46
N LEU A 119 -4.76 -0.47 3.65
CA LEU A 119 -4.27 0.18 4.87
C LEU A 119 -4.81 1.60 5.00
N ALA A 120 -4.85 2.37 3.89
CA ALA A 120 -5.46 3.69 3.87
C ALA A 120 -6.92 3.64 4.34
N ARG A 121 -7.73 2.71 3.78
CA ARG A 121 -9.13 2.53 4.15
C ARG A 121 -9.27 2.10 5.61
N ARG A 122 -8.55 1.06 6.02
CA ARG A 122 -8.60 0.52 7.37
C ARG A 122 -8.24 1.58 8.42
N ASP A 123 -7.19 2.36 8.19
CA ASP A 123 -6.74 3.35 9.16
C ASP A 123 -7.72 4.54 9.21
N CYS A 124 -8.28 4.94 8.06
CA CYS A 124 -9.35 5.94 8.01
C CYS A 124 -10.62 5.49 8.78
N GLU A 125 -11.02 4.22 8.64
CA GLU A 125 -12.17 3.63 9.34
C GLU A 125 -11.89 3.37 10.82
N TRP A 126 -10.69 2.93 11.19
CA TRP A 126 -10.37 2.57 12.56
C TRP A 126 -9.92 3.77 13.38
N VAL A 127 -8.73 4.30 13.08
CA VAL A 127 -8.15 5.40 13.87
C VAL A 127 -8.73 6.76 13.50
N GLY A 128 -9.25 6.92 12.27
CA GLY A 128 -9.95 8.14 11.85
C GLY A 128 -11.20 8.44 12.66
N GLN A 129 -11.74 7.50 13.44
CA GLN A 129 -12.84 7.75 14.37
C GLN A 129 -12.49 8.79 15.44
N VAL A 130 -11.22 8.87 15.86
CA VAL A 130 -10.79 9.80 16.92
C VAL A 130 -10.89 11.26 16.46
N PRO A 131 -10.29 11.69 15.34
CA PRO A 131 -10.49 13.03 14.82
C PRO A 131 -11.94 13.31 14.43
N ARG A 132 -12.68 12.33 13.87
CA ARG A 132 -14.13 12.46 13.61
C ARG A 132 -14.92 12.74 14.89
N PHE A 133 -14.65 11.99 15.96
CA PHE A 133 -15.25 12.20 17.27
C PHE A 133 -14.96 13.59 17.83
N LEU A 134 -13.77 14.12 17.57
CA LEU A 134 -13.33 15.45 17.99
C LEU A 134 -13.82 16.59 17.08
N GLY A 135 -14.57 16.29 16.02
CA GLY A 135 -15.19 17.28 15.13
C GLY A 135 -14.38 17.65 13.88
N LEU A 136 -13.31 16.91 13.56
CA LEU A 136 -12.57 17.08 12.30
C LEU A 136 -13.14 16.20 11.19
N GLN A 137 -13.01 16.65 9.95
CA GLN A 137 -13.34 15.86 8.77
C GLN A 137 -12.17 14.97 8.36
N VAL A 138 -12.46 13.71 8.02
CA VAL A 138 -11.47 12.73 7.58
C VAL A 138 -11.89 12.21 6.21
N GLY A 139 -11.02 12.37 5.22
CA GLY A 139 -11.22 11.88 3.86
C GLY A 139 -10.37 10.66 3.56
N LEU A 140 -10.80 9.89 2.56
CA LEU A 140 -10.11 8.71 2.04
C LEU A 140 -10.01 8.84 0.52
N ILE A 141 -8.83 8.57 -0.05
CA ILE A 141 -8.62 8.49 -1.49
C ILE A 141 -8.40 7.03 -1.87
N GLN A 142 -9.08 6.58 -2.91
CA GLN A 142 -8.96 5.22 -3.46
C GLN A 142 -8.88 5.26 -4.98
N GLN A 143 -8.26 4.22 -5.56
CA GLN A 143 -8.01 4.13 -7.00
C GLN A 143 -9.25 4.40 -7.88
N ASN A 144 -10.41 3.88 -7.50
CA ASN A 144 -11.64 3.92 -8.30
C ASN A 144 -12.48 5.21 -8.12
N MET A 145 -11.98 6.22 -7.41
CA MET A 145 -12.71 7.46 -7.17
C MET A 145 -12.67 8.41 -8.36
N THR A 146 -13.80 9.09 -8.61
CA THR A 146 -13.89 10.16 -9.62
C THR A 146 -13.13 11.41 -9.15
N PRO A 147 -12.75 12.33 -10.07
CA PRO A 147 -12.09 13.58 -9.70
C PRO A 147 -12.88 14.41 -8.68
N GLU A 148 -14.21 14.43 -8.78
CA GLU A 148 -15.10 15.15 -7.85
C GLU A 148 -15.00 14.56 -6.43
N GLN A 149 -15.09 13.24 -6.32
CA GLN A 149 -14.94 12.53 -5.04
C GLN A 149 -13.56 12.76 -4.44
N ARG A 150 -12.50 12.76 -5.26
CA ARG A 150 -11.13 13.03 -4.80
C ARG A 150 -11.02 14.44 -4.24
N ARG A 151 -11.57 15.44 -4.94
CA ARG A 151 -11.58 16.84 -4.48
C ARG A 151 -12.26 16.98 -3.13
N GLU A 152 -13.44 16.39 -2.94
CA GLU A 152 -14.15 16.41 -1.65
C GLU A 152 -13.30 15.80 -0.53
N ASN A 153 -12.64 14.67 -0.78
CA ASN A 153 -11.78 14.00 0.21
C ASN A 153 -10.47 14.75 0.50
N TYR A 154 -9.88 15.44 -0.49
CA TYR A 154 -8.72 16.30 -0.27
C TYR A 154 -9.06 17.60 0.48
N LEU A 155 -10.32 18.03 0.48
CA LEU A 155 -10.78 19.20 1.25
C LEU A 155 -10.94 18.92 2.75
N CYS A 156 -11.07 17.66 3.16
CA CYS A 156 -11.14 17.27 4.57
C CYS A 156 -9.91 17.73 5.39
N ASP A 157 -10.02 17.79 6.72
CA ASP A 157 -8.91 18.23 7.58
C ASP A 157 -7.72 17.25 7.54
N ILE A 158 -8.03 15.95 7.49
CA ILE A 158 -7.06 14.86 7.38
C ILE A 158 -7.48 13.96 6.21
N THR A 159 -6.55 13.62 5.32
CA THR A 159 -6.81 12.74 4.16
C THR A 159 -5.89 11.53 4.20
N TYR A 160 -6.46 10.33 4.22
CA TYR A 160 -5.74 9.08 4.05
C TYR A 160 -5.63 8.73 2.57
N VAL A 161 -4.42 8.41 2.12
CA VAL A 161 -4.13 8.15 0.71
C VAL A 161 -2.91 7.23 0.58
N THR A 162 -2.73 6.61 -0.58
CA THR A 162 -1.49 5.91 -0.91
C THR A 162 -0.49 6.83 -1.58
N ASN A 163 0.79 6.50 -1.51
CA ASN A 163 1.84 7.26 -2.18
C ASN A 163 1.64 7.32 -3.70
N SER A 164 1.21 6.23 -4.33
CA SER A 164 0.91 6.16 -5.76
C SER A 164 -0.25 7.07 -6.14
N GLU A 165 -1.40 6.98 -5.45
CA GLU A 165 -2.58 7.78 -5.79
C GLU A 165 -2.32 9.27 -5.62
N LEU A 166 -1.67 9.65 -4.51
CA LEU A 166 -1.31 11.04 -4.24
C LEU A 166 -0.32 11.60 -5.29
N GLY A 167 0.67 10.80 -5.70
CA GLY A 167 1.64 11.20 -6.71
C GLY A 167 1.03 11.27 -8.13
N PHE A 168 0.11 10.37 -8.48
CA PHE A 168 -0.61 10.43 -9.75
C PHE A 168 -1.63 11.57 -9.79
N ASP A 169 -2.30 11.89 -8.68
CA ASP A 169 -3.14 13.08 -8.57
C ASP A 169 -2.32 14.36 -8.77
N TYR A 170 -1.10 14.41 -8.24
CA TYR A 170 -0.19 15.51 -8.50
C TYR A 170 0.19 15.62 -9.99
N LEU A 171 0.53 14.50 -10.64
CA LEU A 171 0.82 14.52 -12.08
C LEU A 171 -0.41 14.92 -12.91
N ARG A 172 -1.60 14.42 -12.57
CA ARG A 172 -2.88 14.78 -13.22
C ARG A 172 -3.19 16.27 -13.08
N ASP A 173 -3.03 16.84 -11.89
CA ASP A 173 -3.25 18.27 -11.65
C ASP A 173 -2.30 19.16 -12.47
N ASN A 174 -1.07 18.72 -12.73
CA ASN A 174 -0.12 19.44 -13.59
C ASN A 174 -0.41 19.27 -15.10
N LEU A 175 -1.23 18.29 -15.47
CA LEU A 175 -1.71 18.07 -16.84
C LEU A 175 -3.11 18.65 -17.09
N ALA A 176 -3.80 19.09 -16.03
CA ALA A 176 -5.14 19.64 -16.11
C ALA A 176 -5.18 20.92 -16.95
N MET A 177 -6.19 21.02 -17.81
CA MET A 177 -6.35 22.17 -18.71
C MET A 177 -7.24 23.26 -18.08
N THR A 178 -8.06 22.87 -17.10
CA THR A 178 -8.98 23.76 -16.41
C THR A 178 -8.81 23.66 -14.89
N VAL A 179 -9.13 24.75 -14.18
CA VAL A 179 -9.06 24.79 -12.71
C VAL A 179 -10.07 23.82 -12.08
N ASP A 180 -11.18 23.57 -12.77
CA ASP A 180 -12.25 22.66 -12.33
C ASP A 180 -11.87 21.17 -12.45
N GLU A 181 -10.72 20.85 -13.04
CA GLU A 181 -10.17 19.49 -13.08
C GLU A 181 -9.24 19.21 -11.89
N LEU A 182 -8.74 20.24 -11.20
CA LEU A 182 -7.80 20.10 -10.09
C LEU A 182 -8.46 19.41 -8.90
N VAL A 183 -7.77 18.42 -8.32
CA VAL A 183 -8.27 17.68 -7.15
C VAL A 183 -7.50 18.00 -5.87
N LEU A 184 -6.22 18.41 -5.98
CA LEU A 184 -5.38 18.70 -4.83
C LEU A 184 -5.57 20.13 -4.32
N ARG A 185 -5.21 20.30 -3.05
CA ARG A 185 -4.95 21.61 -2.43
C ARG A 185 -3.46 21.78 -2.19
N ASN A 186 -3.07 22.98 -1.74
CA ASN A 186 -1.68 23.26 -1.36
C ASN A 186 -1.14 22.27 -0.32
N PHE A 187 0.08 21.78 -0.53
CA PHE A 187 0.75 20.88 0.40
C PHE A 187 1.12 21.60 1.71
N ASN A 188 0.89 20.92 2.84
CA ASN A 188 1.13 21.47 4.18
C ASN A 188 1.93 20.51 5.06
N TYR A 189 1.32 19.40 5.46
CA TYR A 189 1.93 18.39 6.33
C TYR A 189 1.66 16.99 5.81
N CYS A 190 2.68 16.15 5.77
CA CYS A 190 2.60 14.75 5.35
C CYS A 190 3.20 13.82 6.42
N VAL A 191 2.42 12.81 6.79
CA VAL A 191 2.84 11.71 7.66
C VAL A 191 2.92 10.45 6.81
N ILE A 192 4.12 9.94 6.59
CA ILE A 192 4.32 8.70 5.84
C ILE A 192 4.40 7.52 6.80
N ASP A 193 3.43 6.61 6.73
CA ASP A 193 3.55 5.30 7.36
C ASP A 193 4.49 4.40 6.56
N GLU A 194 5.25 3.56 7.26
CA GLU A 194 6.24 2.66 6.67
C GLU A 194 7.19 3.39 5.69
N VAL A 195 7.75 4.51 6.18
CA VAL A 195 8.54 5.48 5.40
C VAL A 195 9.73 4.87 4.65
N ASP A 196 10.30 3.79 5.15
CA ASP A 196 11.40 3.09 4.50
C ASP A 196 10.96 2.31 3.27
N SER A 197 9.74 1.77 3.24
CA SER A 197 9.24 1.19 1.99
C SER A 197 8.90 2.23 0.95
N ILE A 198 8.26 3.32 1.36
CA ILE A 198 7.80 4.33 0.39
C ILE A 198 8.98 5.16 -0.15
N LEU A 199 9.88 5.62 0.72
CA LEU A 199 10.96 6.53 0.33
C LEU A 199 12.27 5.83 -0.06
N ILE A 200 12.42 4.53 0.21
CA ILE A 200 13.61 3.76 -0.20
C ILE A 200 13.22 2.67 -1.21
N ASP A 201 12.35 1.73 -0.82
CA ASP A 201 12.05 0.56 -1.67
C ASP A 201 11.32 0.93 -2.96
N GLU A 202 10.25 1.71 -2.85
CA GLU A 202 9.39 2.13 -3.97
C GLU A 202 9.93 3.34 -4.71
N ALA A 203 10.77 4.13 -4.05
CA ALA A 203 11.42 5.30 -4.64
C ALA A 203 12.47 4.96 -5.72
N ARG A 204 12.71 3.66 -5.98
CA ARG A 204 13.55 3.16 -7.08
C ARG A 204 12.96 3.43 -8.46
N THR A 205 11.63 3.49 -8.57
CA THR A 205 10.92 3.72 -9.83
C THR A 205 10.14 5.03 -9.78
N PRO A 206 10.29 5.93 -10.77
CA PRO A 206 9.50 7.15 -10.84
C PRO A 206 8.05 6.86 -11.21
N LEU A 207 7.16 7.80 -10.89
CA LEU A 207 5.78 7.82 -11.36
C LEU A 207 5.72 8.41 -12.75
N ILE A 208 5.08 7.72 -13.69
CA ILE A 208 5.04 8.09 -15.10
C ILE A 208 3.59 7.98 -15.61
N ILE A 209 3.10 9.05 -16.24
CA ILE A 209 1.89 9.03 -17.05
C ILE A 209 2.32 9.00 -18.51
N SER A 210 2.00 7.90 -19.20
CA SER A 210 2.21 7.76 -20.63
C SER A 210 0.92 8.06 -21.40
N GLY A 211 1.05 8.77 -22.51
CA GLY A 211 -0.03 9.05 -23.45
C GLY A 211 0.25 8.43 -24.80
N LEU A 212 -0.80 8.26 -25.60
CA LEU A 212 -0.63 7.99 -27.02
C LEU A 212 -0.21 9.28 -27.71
N ALA A 213 0.86 9.25 -28.48
CA ALA A 213 1.17 10.34 -29.40
C ALA A 213 0.00 10.51 -30.40
N GLU A 214 -0.35 11.76 -30.72
CA GLU A 214 -1.36 12.04 -31.74
C GLU A 214 -0.91 11.50 -33.09
N LYS A 215 -1.74 10.62 -33.67
CA LYS A 215 -1.69 9.93 -34.97
C LYS A 215 -0.31 9.41 -35.43
N PRO A 216 -0.23 8.21 -36.04
CA PRO A 216 0.96 7.82 -36.76
C PRO A 216 1.19 8.86 -37.86
N SER A 217 2.27 9.62 -37.72
CA SER A 217 2.51 10.74 -38.60
C SER A 217 2.80 10.21 -40.01
N ASP A 218 2.15 10.78 -41.03
CA ASP A 218 2.49 10.55 -42.45
C ASP A 218 4.00 10.73 -42.71
N ARG A 219 4.69 11.44 -41.81
CA ARG A 219 6.14 11.58 -41.73
C ARG A 219 6.88 10.23 -41.77
N TYR A 220 6.41 9.19 -41.08
CA TYR A 220 7.08 7.89 -41.10
C TYR A 220 7.02 7.24 -42.50
N TYR A 221 5.88 7.32 -43.19
CA TYR A 221 5.78 6.82 -44.56
C TYR A 221 6.60 7.64 -45.55
N LYS A 222 6.65 8.97 -45.39
CA LYS A 222 7.51 9.85 -46.22
C LYS A 222 8.99 9.56 -45.98
N ALA A 223 9.41 9.44 -44.73
CA ALA A 223 10.78 9.11 -44.36
C ALA A 223 11.20 7.72 -44.86
N ALA A 224 10.30 6.72 -44.82
CA ALA A 224 10.57 5.40 -45.39
C ALA A 224 10.81 5.46 -46.91
N LYS A 225 10.05 6.28 -47.64
CA LYS A 225 10.26 6.51 -49.09
C LYS A 225 11.58 7.23 -49.39
N ILE A 226 11.95 8.21 -48.57
CA ILE A 226 13.25 8.90 -48.68
C ILE A 226 14.38 7.88 -48.45
N ALA A 227 14.30 7.10 -47.38
CA ALA A 227 15.29 6.07 -47.08
C ALA A 227 15.39 5.05 -48.22
N GLU A 228 14.28 4.66 -48.86
CA GLU A 228 14.27 3.77 -50.03
C GLU A 228 15.04 4.38 -51.21
N ALA A 229 14.82 5.66 -51.51
CA ALA A 229 15.49 6.40 -52.58
C ALA A 229 16.98 6.69 -52.32
N PHE A 230 17.38 6.79 -51.05
CA PHE A 230 18.75 7.14 -50.68
C PHE A 230 19.72 5.95 -50.83
N GLU A 231 20.88 6.24 -51.41
CA GLU A 231 21.98 5.31 -51.62
C GLU A 231 23.10 5.48 -50.58
N GLN A 232 23.62 4.34 -50.10
CA GLN A 232 24.77 4.26 -49.20
C GLN A 232 26.02 4.83 -49.87
N ASP A 233 26.87 5.50 -49.09
CA ASP A 233 28.11 6.19 -49.51
C ASP A 233 27.91 7.44 -50.38
N ILE A 234 26.68 7.75 -50.79
CA ILE A 234 26.31 9.01 -51.43
C ILE A 234 25.54 9.89 -50.45
N HIS A 235 24.41 9.40 -49.94
CA HIS A 235 23.49 10.18 -49.10
C HIS A 235 23.68 9.92 -47.61
N TYR A 236 24.20 8.75 -47.23
CA TYR A 236 24.49 8.41 -45.85
C TYR A 236 25.64 7.41 -45.75
N THR A 237 26.22 7.33 -44.56
CA THR A 237 27.24 6.36 -44.16
C THR A 237 26.71 5.49 -43.02
N VAL A 238 27.09 4.21 -43.02
CA VAL A 238 26.63 3.23 -42.03
C VAL A 238 27.83 2.77 -41.21
N ASP A 239 27.73 2.88 -39.89
CA ASP A 239 28.65 2.25 -38.95
C ASP A 239 28.00 0.99 -38.36
N GLU A 240 28.31 -0.17 -38.95
CA GLU A 240 27.79 -1.46 -38.51
C GLU A 240 28.25 -1.82 -37.09
N LYS A 241 29.43 -1.38 -36.68
CA LYS A 241 30.02 -1.73 -35.38
C LYS A 241 29.31 -0.99 -34.25
N GLN A 242 28.97 0.27 -34.45
CA GLN A 242 28.20 1.07 -33.50
C GLN A 242 26.68 0.99 -33.73
N ARG A 243 26.23 0.28 -34.78
CA ARG A 243 24.84 0.25 -35.24
C ARG A 243 24.26 1.67 -35.37
N ASN A 244 24.98 2.55 -36.05
CA ASN A 244 24.58 3.93 -36.25
C ASN A 244 24.67 4.34 -37.72
N VAL A 245 23.94 5.38 -38.10
CA VAL A 245 23.89 5.92 -39.46
C VAL A 245 24.08 7.44 -39.37
N LEU A 246 24.86 8.00 -40.30
CA LEU A 246 25.10 9.43 -40.42
C LEU A 246 24.78 9.89 -41.86
N LEU A 247 23.97 10.94 -41.99
CA LEU A 247 23.73 11.59 -43.29
C LEU A 247 24.99 12.33 -43.76
N THR A 248 25.25 12.28 -45.07
CA THR A 248 26.28 13.10 -45.72
C THR A 248 25.71 14.48 -46.06
N GLU A 249 26.56 15.44 -46.42
CA GLU A 249 26.11 16.78 -46.87
C GLU A 249 25.10 16.70 -48.03
N GLN A 250 25.33 15.77 -48.97
CA GLN A 250 24.41 15.52 -50.08
C GLN A 250 23.07 14.96 -49.60
N GLY A 251 23.08 14.01 -48.65
CA GLY A 251 21.86 13.45 -48.08
C GLY A 251 21.04 14.46 -47.28
N TYR A 252 21.68 15.47 -46.67
CA TYR A 252 20.98 16.59 -46.05
C TYR A 252 20.26 17.44 -47.11
N ALA A 253 21.00 17.91 -48.13
CA ALA A 253 20.45 18.77 -49.18
C ALA A 253 19.29 18.09 -49.94
N ASP A 254 19.44 16.82 -50.31
CA ASP A 254 18.40 16.10 -51.06
C ASP A 254 17.17 15.80 -50.19
N ALA A 255 17.37 15.54 -48.88
CA ALA A 255 16.24 15.33 -47.96
C ALA A 255 15.46 16.62 -47.71
N GLU A 256 16.15 17.75 -47.60
CA GLU A 256 15.56 19.10 -47.48
C GLU A 256 14.75 19.45 -48.74
N GLU A 257 15.30 19.18 -49.94
CA GLU A 257 14.59 19.39 -51.21
C GLU A 257 13.34 18.50 -51.34
N ILE A 258 13.44 17.20 -51.02
CA ILE A 258 12.29 16.28 -51.11
C ILE A 258 11.18 16.64 -50.12
N LEU A 259 11.54 17.14 -48.94
CA LEU A 259 10.59 17.51 -47.90
C LEU A 259 10.07 18.95 -48.02
N ASP A 260 10.65 19.76 -48.91
CA ASP A 260 10.36 21.20 -49.08
C ASP A 260 10.55 21.98 -47.77
N ILE A 261 11.71 21.76 -47.12
CA ILE A 261 12.08 22.41 -45.84
C ILE A 261 13.50 22.99 -45.92
N ASP A 262 13.77 24.02 -45.11
CA ASP A 262 15.08 24.68 -45.07
C ASP A 262 16.07 24.01 -44.08
N ASP A 263 15.57 23.30 -43.06
CA ASP A 263 16.41 22.67 -42.02
C ASP A 263 15.73 21.41 -41.44
N LEU A 264 16.41 20.28 -41.57
CA LEU A 264 15.98 18.99 -41.00
C LEU A 264 15.94 18.96 -39.47
N TYR A 265 16.70 19.83 -38.79
CA TYR A 265 16.82 19.91 -37.33
C TYR A 265 15.91 20.96 -36.68
N ASP A 266 14.97 21.57 -37.43
CA ASP A 266 14.01 22.51 -36.82
C ASP A 266 13.31 21.85 -35.62
N PRO A 267 13.42 22.41 -34.39
CA PRO A 267 12.79 21.88 -33.18
C PRO A 267 11.28 21.69 -33.28
N ARG A 268 10.61 22.38 -34.21
CA ARG A 268 9.15 22.29 -34.42
C ARG A 268 8.73 21.06 -35.22
N GLU A 269 9.55 20.65 -36.20
CA GLU A 269 9.21 19.56 -37.13
C GLU A 269 10.01 18.28 -36.88
N GLN A 270 11.28 18.42 -36.48
CA GLN A 270 12.17 17.32 -36.08
C GLN A 270 12.32 16.18 -37.11
N TRP A 271 12.32 16.52 -38.41
CA TRP A 271 12.41 15.56 -39.52
C TRP A 271 13.67 14.69 -39.50
N ALA A 272 14.79 15.22 -39.02
CA ALA A 272 16.06 14.48 -38.89
C ALA A 272 15.88 13.13 -38.18
N SER A 273 15.09 13.10 -37.09
CA SER A 273 14.85 11.86 -36.32
C SER A 273 14.15 10.79 -37.16
N TYR A 274 13.12 11.16 -37.93
CA TYR A 274 12.36 10.27 -38.78
C TYR A 274 13.21 9.72 -39.93
N VAL A 275 13.98 10.57 -40.61
CA VAL A 275 14.84 10.16 -41.73
C VAL A 275 15.96 9.25 -41.26
N LEU A 276 16.65 9.61 -40.18
CA LEU A 276 17.72 8.77 -39.61
C LEU A 276 17.19 7.42 -39.14
N ASN A 277 16.03 7.38 -38.47
CA ASN A 277 15.40 6.12 -38.06
C ASN A 277 14.93 5.27 -39.25
N ALA A 278 14.45 5.89 -40.32
CA ALA A 278 14.07 5.18 -41.54
C ALA A 278 15.29 4.54 -42.23
N ILE A 279 16.42 5.25 -42.31
CA ILE A 279 17.66 4.70 -42.89
C ILE A 279 18.24 3.62 -41.96
N LYS A 280 18.24 3.83 -40.63
CA LYS A 280 18.61 2.78 -39.67
C LYS A 280 17.75 1.54 -39.85
N ALA A 281 16.43 1.70 -39.96
CA ALA A 281 15.51 0.59 -40.22
C ALA A 281 15.80 -0.10 -41.55
N LYS A 282 16.15 0.64 -42.62
CA LYS A 282 16.54 0.08 -43.92
C LYS A 282 17.79 -0.80 -43.82
N GLU A 283 18.88 -0.27 -43.28
CA GLU A 283 20.22 -0.88 -43.35
C GLU A 283 20.56 -1.80 -42.17
N LEU A 284 20.22 -1.44 -40.94
CA LEU A 284 20.68 -2.13 -39.73
C LEU A 284 19.68 -3.17 -39.20
N PHE A 285 18.42 -3.10 -39.62
CA PHE A 285 17.35 -4.00 -39.16
C PHE A 285 16.81 -4.81 -40.34
N LEU A 286 17.28 -6.04 -40.44
CA LEU A 286 16.96 -6.97 -41.50
C LEU A 286 15.78 -7.87 -41.12
N ARG A 287 14.86 -8.02 -42.07
CA ARG A 287 13.74 -8.95 -41.97
C ARG A 287 14.27 -10.39 -41.92
N ASP A 288 13.60 -11.22 -41.13
CA ASP A 288 13.94 -12.62 -40.83
C ASP A 288 15.26 -12.82 -40.06
N VAL A 289 15.91 -11.74 -39.61
CA VAL A 289 17.07 -11.77 -38.72
C VAL A 289 16.77 -11.03 -37.42
N ASN A 290 16.43 -9.73 -37.49
CA ASN A 290 16.15 -8.90 -36.32
C ASN A 290 14.65 -8.84 -35.97
N TYR A 291 13.77 -9.01 -36.97
CA TYR A 291 12.32 -9.10 -36.79
C TYR A 291 11.68 -9.99 -37.85
N ILE A 292 10.44 -10.41 -37.57
CA ILE A 292 9.54 -11.04 -38.54
C ILE A 292 8.23 -10.25 -38.61
N VAL A 293 7.57 -10.29 -39.76
CA VAL A 293 6.23 -9.71 -39.94
C VAL A 293 5.20 -10.84 -39.91
N ARG A 294 4.31 -10.84 -38.91
CA ARG A 294 3.26 -11.86 -38.77
C ARG A 294 1.94 -11.19 -38.43
N SER A 295 0.85 -11.60 -39.08
CA SER A 295 -0.49 -11.03 -38.85
C SER A 295 -0.58 -9.50 -39.01
N LYS A 296 0.24 -8.91 -39.89
CA LYS A 296 0.42 -7.45 -40.04
C LYS A 296 0.96 -6.76 -38.77
N GLU A 297 1.82 -7.42 -38.03
CA GLU A 297 2.58 -6.83 -36.91
C GLU A 297 4.07 -7.19 -37.04
N VAL A 298 4.93 -6.26 -36.63
CA VAL A 298 6.38 -6.46 -36.55
C VAL A 298 6.72 -7.07 -35.19
N LEU A 299 7.32 -8.25 -35.19
CA LEU A 299 7.72 -8.96 -33.97
C LEU A 299 9.24 -9.10 -33.92
N ILE A 300 9.85 -8.65 -32.82
CA ILE A 300 11.30 -8.72 -32.63
C ILE A 300 11.75 -10.17 -32.49
N VAL A 301 12.85 -10.52 -33.14
CA VAL A 301 13.52 -11.81 -32.99
C VAL A 301 14.86 -11.61 -32.30
N ASP A 302 15.16 -12.46 -31.33
CA ASP A 302 16.48 -12.52 -30.74
C ASP A 302 17.46 -13.16 -31.74
N GLU A 303 18.45 -12.38 -32.18
CA GLU A 303 19.47 -12.78 -33.17
C GLU A 303 20.22 -14.07 -32.77
N PHE A 304 20.39 -14.34 -31.47
CA PHE A 304 21.14 -15.51 -31.00
C PHE A 304 20.26 -16.76 -30.88
N THR A 305 19.01 -16.59 -30.46
CA THR A 305 18.14 -17.74 -30.14
C THR A 305 17.07 -18.01 -31.21
N GLY A 306 16.86 -17.08 -32.15
CA GLY A 306 15.79 -17.14 -33.15
C GLY A 306 14.39 -17.08 -32.54
N ARG A 307 14.27 -16.76 -31.25
CA ARG A 307 12.98 -16.72 -30.55
C ARG A 307 12.30 -15.38 -30.76
N VAL A 308 10.98 -15.44 -30.98
CA VAL A 308 10.13 -14.27 -31.11
C VAL A 308 9.87 -13.68 -29.73
N MET A 309 10.21 -12.41 -29.53
CA MET A 309 9.99 -11.64 -28.32
C MET A 309 8.69 -10.84 -28.42
N ALA A 310 7.56 -11.52 -28.21
CA ALA A 310 6.24 -10.89 -28.25
C ALA A 310 6.11 -9.78 -27.19
N GLY A 311 5.51 -8.65 -27.57
CA GLY A 311 5.28 -7.50 -26.69
C GLY A 311 6.48 -6.56 -26.50
N ARG A 312 7.66 -6.86 -27.07
CA ARG A 312 8.79 -5.92 -27.09
C ARG A 312 8.75 -5.01 -28.30
N ARG A 313 9.14 -3.75 -28.11
CA ARG A 313 9.31 -2.73 -29.16
C ARG A 313 10.64 -2.02 -29.02
N TRP A 314 11.15 -1.49 -30.12
CA TRP A 314 12.27 -0.55 -30.10
C TRP A 314 11.79 0.85 -29.72
N SER A 315 12.59 1.59 -28.96
CA SER A 315 12.30 2.96 -28.51
C SER A 315 12.58 4.00 -29.61
N ASP A 316 12.28 5.26 -29.31
CA ASP A 316 12.67 6.44 -30.10
C ASP A 316 12.15 6.43 -31.54
N GLY A 317 10.90 5.97 -31.77
CA GLY A 317 10.30 5.92 -33.10
C GLY A 317 10.86 4.85 -34.06
N LEU A 318 11.85 4.05 -33.64
CA LEU A 318 12.50 3.06 -34.52
C LEU A 318 11.57 1.90 -34.88
N HIS A 319 10.72 1.46 -33.95
CA HIS A 319 9.75 0.40 -34.23
C HIS A 319 8.75 0.84 -35.31
N GLN A 320 8.27 2.08 -35.22
CA GLN A 320 7.37 2.70 -36.18
C GLN A 320 8.03 2.88 -37.55
N ALA A 321 9.32 3.20 -37.60
CA ALA A 321 10.08 3.26 -38.84
C ALA A 321 10.17 1.88 -39.54
N ILE A 322 10.32 0.79 -38.77
CA ILE A 322 10.31 -0.58 -39.31
C ILE A 322 8.89 -0.97 -39.78
N GLU A 323 7.85 -0.62 -39.02
CA GLU A 323 6.46 -0.80 -39.46
C GLU A 323 6.19 -0.07 -40.79
N ALA A 324 6.69 1.16 -40.93
CA ALA A 324 6.59 1.94 -42.16
C ALA A 324 7.38 1.33 -43.33
N LYS A 325 8.61 0.85 -43.09
CA LYS A 325 9.45 0.14 -44.06
C LYS A 325 8.73 -1.09 -44.64
N GLU A 326 8.05 -1.86 -43.81
CA GLU A 326 7.35 -3.08 -44.22
C GLU A 326 5.92 -2.82 -44.73
N GLY A 327 5.46 -1.56 -44.78
CA GLY A 327 4.11 -1.20 -45.18
C GLY A 327 3.02 -1.71 -44.23
N VAL A 328 3.37 -1.92 -42.95
CA VAL A 328 2.48 -2.34 -41.88
C VAL A 328 1.78 -1.13 -41.28
N GLN A 329 0.58 -1.32 -40.70
CA GLN A 329 -0.12 -0.25 -40.00
C GLN A 329 0.72 0.20 -38.79
N ILE A 330 1.22 1.44 -38.88
CA ILE A 330 2.03 2.04 -37.83
C ILE A 330 1.18 2.20 -36.57
N GLN A 331 1.69 1.69 -35.47
CA GLN A 331 1.04 1.81 -34.17
C GLN A 331 1.49 3.11 -33.47
N ASN A 332 0.57 3.74 -32.74
CA ASN A 332 0.90 4.96 -32.00
C ASN A 332 2.03 4.70 -31.01
N GLU A 333 2.98 5.62 -30.97
CA GLU A 333 4.01 5.64 -29.93
C GLU A 333 3.39 6.00 -28.59
N THR A 334 3.90 5.37 -27.53
CA THR A 334 3.59 5.77 -26.16
C THR A 334 4.67 6.74 -25.72
N ILE A 335 4.29 8.00 -25.51
CA ILE A 335 5.19 9.05 -25.03
C ILE A 335 4.95 9.29 -23.55
N THR A 336 5.98 9.71 -22.82
CA THR A 336 5.83 10.14 -21.42
C THR A 336 5.28 11.56 -21.40
N LEU A 337 4.06 11.75 -20.90
CA LEU A 337 3.42 13.06 -20.76
C LEU A 337 3.88 13.79 -19.50
N ALA A 338 3.97 13.06 -18.39
CA ALA A 338 4.42 13.61 -17.12
C ALA A 338 5.16 12.53 -16.32
N SER A 339 6.20 12.94 -15.59
CA SER A 339 6.97 12.05 -14.73
C SER A 339 7.51 12.79 -13.51
N ILE A 340 7.49 12.14 -12.35
CA ILE A 340 8.14 12.64 -11.13
C ILE A 340 8.69 11.48 -10.30
N SER A 341 9.83 11.69 -9.67
CA SER A 341 10.36 10.73 -8.69
C SER A 341 9.74 10.95 -7.31
N TYR A 342 9.60 9.90 -6.51
CA TYR A 342 9.07 10.03 -5.14
C TYR A 342 9.92 10.99 -4.28
N GLN A 343 11.23 11.01 -4.49
CA GLN A 343 12.16 11.95 -3.84
C GLN A 343 11.71 13.39 -4.07
N ASN A 344 11.58 13.79 -5.34
CA ASN A 344 11.22 15.16 -5.71
C ASN A 344 9.78 15.51 -5.33
N PHE A 345 8.88 14.53 -5.40
CA PHE A 345 7.49 14.70 -5.03
C PHE A 345 7.33 15.02 -3.54
N PHE A 346 7.87 14.17 -2.65
CA PHE A 346 7.70 14.37 -1.21
C PHE A 346 8.45 15.59 -0.66
N LEU A 347 9.52 16.04 -1.33
CA LEU A 347 10.21 17.29 -1.00
C LEU A 347 9.36 18.55 -1.25
N GLN A 348 8.24 18.45 -1.97
CA GLN A 348 7.29 19.57 -2.13
C GLN A 348 6.51 19.87 -0.84
N PHE A 349 6.45 18.94 0.11
CA PHE A 349 5.74 19.16 1.37
C PHE A 349 6.55 20.10 2.29
N PRO A 350 5.98 21.22 2.76
CA PRO A 350 6.66 22.12 3.69
C PRO A 350 7.13 21.42 4.98
N LYS A 351 6.39 20.39 5.40
CA LYS A 351 6.70 19.59 6.57
C LYS A 351 6.40 18.13 6.30
N LEU A 352 7.46 17.33 6.26
CA LEU A 352 7.43 15.90 6.00
C LEU A 352 7.88 15.14 7.25
N CYS A 353 7.23 14.03 7.56
CA CYS A 353 7.65 13.13 8.62
C CYS A 353 7.27 11.69 8.25
N GLY A 354 7.78 10.73 9.01
CA GLY A 354 7.40 9.34 8.80
C GLY A 354 7.66 8.44 9.99
N MET A 355 7.10 7.25 9.94
CA MET A 355 7.26 6.25 10.98
C MET A 355 7.57 4.89 10.36
N THR A 356 8.35 4.08 11.06
CA THR A 356 8.65 2.70 10.66
C THR A 356 9.31 1.94 11.81
N GLY A 357 9.39 0.61 11.71
CA GLY A 357 10.14 -0.23 12.66
C GLY A 357 11.65 -0.24 12.46
N THR A 358 12.16 0.24 11.32
CA THR A 358 13.50 -0.12 10.84
C THR A 358 14.29 1.02 10.17
N ALA A 359 13.99 2.30 10.46
CA ALA A 359 14.65 3.44 9.82
C ALA A 359 16.13 3.66 10.20
N ALA A 360 16.62 3.17 11.35
CA ALA A 360 17.98 3.49 11.80
C ALA A 360 19.10 3.00 10.86
N THR A 361 18.86 1.97 10.05
CA THR A 361 19.86 1.48 9.09
C THR A 361 20.08 2.48 7.95
N GLU A 362 18.99 3.09 7.45
CA GLU A 362 19.01 4.04 6.33
C GLU A 362 19.07 5.51 6.78
N ARG A 363 19.51 5.78 8.02
CA ARG A 363 19.55 7.14 8.57
C ARG A 363 20.30 8.12 7.65
N GLN A 364 21.42 7.68 7.08
CA GLN A 364 22.23 8.53 6.22
C GLN A 364 21.47 8.96 4.96
N GLU A 365 20.72 8.04 4.34
CA GLU A 365 19.96 8.32 3.12
C GLU A 365 18.79 9.27 3.39
N PHE A 366 18.05 9.05 4.48
CA PHE A 366 16.97 9.95 4.91
C PHE A 366 17.48 11.37 5.20
N GLU A 367 18.64 11.51 5.86
CA GLU A 367 19.22 12.81 6.17
C GLU A 367 19.82 13.48 4.93
N SER A 368 20.42 12.73 4.00
CA SER A 368 21.05 13.30 2.80
C SER A 368 20.02 13.74 1.76
N ILE A 369 19.01 12.90 1.48
CA ILE A 369 18.03 13.12 0.41
C ILE A 369 16.87 13.97 0.93
N TYR A 370 16.21 13.51 2.00
CA TYR A 370 14.95 14.08 2.48
C TYR A 370 15.13 15.10 3.61
N LYS A 371 16.35 15.27 4.13
CA LYS A 371 16.67 16.09 5.32
C LYS A 371 15.89 15.64 6.56
N LEU A 372 15.49 14.37 6.61
CA LEU A 372 14.73 13.77 7.71
C LEU A 372 15.68 13.09 8.69
N LYS A 373 15.66 13.53 9.96
CA LYS A 373 16.42 12.89 11.04
C LYS A 373 15.68 11.67 11.56
N VAL A 374 16.40 10.59 11.84
CA VAL A 374 15.81 9.37 12.42
C VAL A 374 15.99 9.33 13.93
N THR A 375 14.88 9.42 14.66
CA THR A 375 14.82 9.31 16.12
C THR A 375 14.27 7.95 16.55
N VAL A 376 15.09 7.17 17.28
CA VAL A 376 14.66 5.90 17.86
C VAL A 376 13.83 6.14 19.13
N VAL A 377 12.56 5.73 19.08
CA VAL A 377 11.62 5.82 20.20
C VAL A 377 11.79 4.56 21.08
N PRO A 378 11.91 4.70 22.42
CA PRO A 378 11.99 3.54 23.29
C PRO A 378 10.69 2.72 23.25
N THR A 379 10.79 1.41 23.41
CA THR A 379 9.62 0.53 23.53
C THR A 379 8.90 0.74 24.87
N ASN A 380 7.58 0.52 24.89
CA ASN A 380 6.79 0.61 26.11
C ASN A 380 7.17 -0.47 27.13
N LYS A 381 7.50 -1.67 26.63
CA LYS A 381 7.97 -2.82 27.40
C LYS A 381 9.34 -3.30 26.91
N PRO A 382 10.15 -3.95 27.75
CA PRO A 382 11.40 -4.55 27.29
C PRO A 382 11.12 -5.65 26.26
N MET A 383 11.92 -5.69 25.21
CA MET A 383 11.87 -6.71 24.16
C MET A 383 12.47 -8.02 24.69
N ILE A 384 11.73 -9.13 24.58
CA ILE A 384 12.15 -10.46 25.07
C ILE A 384 12.18 -11.54 23.98
N ARG A 385 12.07 -11.13 22.71
CA ARG A 385 12.23 -12.03 21.55
C ARG A 385 13.66 -12.59 21.53
N LYS A 386 13.81 -13.84 21.11
CA LYS A 386 15.09 -14.51 20.91
C LYS A 386 15.34 -14.68 19.41
N ASP A 387 16.34 -13.99 18.91
CA ASP A 387 16.75 -14.19 17.53
C ASP A 387 17.83 -15.28 17.50
N ASP A 388 17.54 -16.42 16.85
CA ASP A 388 18.53 -17.48 16.70
C ASP A 388 19.46 -17.17 15.54
N SER A 389 20.61 -17.85 15.51
CA SER A 389 21.53 -17.75 14.38
C SER A 389 20.97 -18.47 13.16
N ASP A 390 21.34 -17.97 11.97
CA ASP A 390 21.00 -18.60 10.70
C ASP A 390 21.52 -20.03 10.62
N VAL A 391 20.70 -20.92 10.08
CA VAL A 391 21.01 -22.31 9.74
C VAL A 391 21.23 -22.40 8.24
N VAL A 392 22.46 -22.73 7.83
CA VAL A 392 22.83 -22.75 6.41
C VAL A 392 22.94 -24.19 5.90
N PHE A 393 22.35 -24.45 4.74
CA PHE A 393 22.33 -25.73 4.05
C PHE A 393 23.10 -25.64 2.74
N ARG A 394 23.74 -26.73 2.34
CA ARG A 394 24.40 -26.82 1.03
C ARG A 394 23.41 -26.93 -0.12
N ALA A 395 22.25 -27.55 0.10
CA ALA A 395 21.27 -27.87 -0.93
C ALA A 395 19.86 -27.45 -0.52
N THR A 396 19.11 -26.92 -1.50
CA THR A 396 17.72 -26.46 -1.35
C THR A 396 16.79 -27.55 -0.82
N SER A 397 16.99 -28.79 -1.24
CA SER A 397 16.20 -29.94 -0.74
C SER A 397 16.48 -30.26 0.73
N GLY A 398 17.69 -29.98 1.23
CA GLY A 398 18.03 -30.08 2.66
C GLY A 398 17.35 -28.97 3.46
N LYS A 399 17.41 -27.74 2.94
CA LYS A 399 16.76 -26.55 3.49
C LYS A 399 15.26 -26.76 3.72
N TRP A 400 14.53 -27.14 2.66
CA TRP A 400 13.08 -27.33 2.73
C TRP A 400 12.66 -28.45 3.67
N ARG A 401 13.36 -29.59 3.65
CA ARG A 401 13.11 -30.68 4.61
C ARG A 401 13.30 -30.22 6.04
N ALA A 402 14.35 -29.45 6.33
CA ALA A 402 14.61 -28.95 7.67
C ALA A 402 13.54 -27.93 8.11
N ALA A 403 13.10 -27.04 7.21
CA ALA A 403 12.01 -26.11 7.47
C ALA A 403 10.70 -26.85 7.79
N VAL A 404 10.32 -27.87 6.99
CA VAL A 404 9.12 -28.68 7.25
C VAL A 404 9.21 -29.42 8.58
N VAL A 405 10.38 -29.96 8.94
CA VAL A 405 10.60 -30.61 10.24
C VAL A 405 10.42 -29.62 11.40
N GLU A 406 10.95 -28.41 11.29
CA GLU A 406 10.79 -27.38 12.32
C GLU A 406 9.33 -26.93 12.45
N ILE A 407 8.65 -26.67 11.33
CA ILE A 407 7.21 -26.33 11.32
C ILE A 407 6.40 -27.46 11.96
N SER A 408 6.67 -28.72 11.59
CA SER A 408 6.00 -29.89 12.18
C SER A 408 6.24 -29.99 13.69
N ARG A 409 7.47 -29.73 14.16
CA ARG A 409 7.82 -29.75 15.59
C ARG A 409 7.03 -28.68 16.36
N MET A 410 6.95 -27.47 15.83
CA MET A 410 6.24 -26.36 16.47
C MET A 410 4.73 -26.56 16.44
N ASN A 411 4.17 -27.02 15.32
CA ASN A 411 2.75 -27.32 15.19
C ASN A 411 2.31 -28.43 16.18
N LYS A 412 3.12 -29.50 16.35
CA LYS A 412 2.88 -30.54 17.37
C LYS A 412 2.92 -30.02 18.80
N ALA A 413 3.69 -28.95 19.05
CA ALA A 413 3.71 -28.25 20.34
C ALA A 413 2.58 -27.21 20.47
N CYS A 414 1.65 -27.16 19.50
CA CYS A 414 0.57 -26.17 19.39
C CYS A 414 1.04 -24.71 19.35
N ARG A 415 2.30 -24.48 18.96
CA ARG A 415 2.86 -23.13 18.83
C ARG A 415 2.53 -22.58 17.44
N PRO A 416 1.98 -21.36 17.32
CA PRO A 416 1.74 -20.76 16.02
C PRO A 416 3.05 -20.52 15.26
N VAL A 417 3.01 -20.70 13.93
CA VAL A 417 4.16 -20.56 13.04
C VAL A 417 3.82 -19.65 11.87
N LEU A 418 4.64 -18.63 11.65
CA LEU A 418 4.64 -17.81 10.44
C LEU A 418 5.87 -18.16 9.61
N VAL A 419 5.70 -18.46 8.32
CA VAL A 419 6.77 -18.78 7.39
C VAL A 419 6.86 -17.72 6.31
N GLY A 420 7.99 -17.04 6.21
CA GLY A 420 8.25 -16.04 5.15
C GLY A 420 9.02 -16.66 4.00
N THR A 421 8.46 -16.59 2.79
CA THR A 421 9.10 -16.99 1.52
C THR A 421 9.37 -15.78 0.63
N THR A 422 10.22 -15.91 -0.39
CA THR A 422 10.56 -14.80 -1.31
C THR A 422 9.73 -14.82 -2.61
N SER A 423 9.05 -15.92 -2.92
CA SER A 423 8.25 -16.04 -4.13
C SER A 423 6.99 -16.89 -3.94
N VAL A 424 5.98 -16.65 -4.77
CA VAL A 424 4.74 -17.42 -4.81
C VAL A 424 5.01 -18.90 -5.11
N GLU A 425 5.92 -19.19 -6.03
CA GLU A 425 6.31 -20.57 -6.37
C GLU A 425 6.89 -21.33 -5.16
N GLN A 426 7.72 -20.66 -4.36
CA GLN A 426 8.26 -21.24 -3.13
C GLN A 426 7.16 -21.49 -2.09
N SER A 427 6.22 -20.56 -1.93
CA SER A 427 5.08 -20.74 -1.03
C SER A 427 4.20 -21.92 -1.43
N GLU A 428 3.89 -22.07 -2.72
CA GLU A 428 3.09 -23.20 -3.22
C GLU A 428 3.85 -24.53 -3.03
N THR A 429 5.15 -24.56 -3.33
CA THR A 429 6.00 -25.74 -3.13
C THR A 429 6.06 -26.15 -1.66
N LEU A 430 6.16 -25.19 -0.74
CA LEU A 430 6.13 -25.47 0.70
C LEU A 430 4.74 -25.92 1.17
N SER A 431 3.68 -25.30 0.65
CA SER A 431 2.28 -25.67 0.91
C SER A 431 2.00 -27.12 0.53
N GLU A 432 2.48 -27.59 -0.63
CA GLU A 432 2.39 -28.99 -1.04
C GLU A 432 3.10 -29.92 -0.04
N GLN A 433 4.33 -29.60 0.37
CA GLN A 433 5.08 -30.40 1.35
C GLN A 433 4.41 -30.45 2.73
N LEU A 434 3.82 -29.34 3.19
CA LEU A 434 3.07 -29.31 4.45
C LEU A 434 1.78 -30.13 4.35
N ARG A 435 1.12 -30.13 3.18
CA ARG A 435 -0.07 -30.94 2.93
C ARG A 435 0.26 -32.43 2.93
N GLU A 436 1.38 -32.83 2.32
CA GLU A 436 1.90 -34.21 2.39
C GLU A 436 2.24 -34.63 3.84
N ALA A 437 2.75 -33.69 4.64
CA ALA A 437 3.01 -33.89 6.06
C ALA A 437 1.75 -33.87 6.95
N GLY A 438 0.57 -33.61 6.38
CA GLY A 438 -0.71 -33.54 7.10
C GLY A 438 -0.85 -32.32 8.02
N ILE A 439 -0.12 -31.23 7.74
CA ILE A 439 -0.13 -30.01 8.54
C ILE A 439 -1.11 -29.00 7.93
N PRO A 440 -2.19 -28.61 8.64
CA PRO A 440 -3.11 -27.58 8.17
C PRO A 440 -2.39 -26.23 8.16
N HIS A 441 -2.51 -25.48 7.06
CA HIS A 441 -1.83 -24.20 6.88
C HIS A 441 -2.61 -23.30 5.92
N GLU A 442 -2.35 -22.01 6.00
CA GLU A 442 -2.89 -20.98 5.10
C GLU A 442 -1.76 -20.29 4.33
N VAL A 443 -2.03 -19.85 3.09
CA VAL A 443 -1.04 -19.21 2.21
C VAL A 443 -1.48 -17.79 1.84
N LEU A 444 -0.58 -16.82 1.99
CA LEU A 444 -0.75 -15.41 1.64
C LEU A 444 0.21 -15.08 0.49
N ASN A 445 -0.34 -14.61 -0.63
CA ASN A 445 0.37 -14.46 -1.90
C ASN A 445 0.46 -12.99 -2.40
N ALA A 446 0.08 -12.02 -1.57
CA ALA A 446 0.07 -10.57 -1.85
C ALA A 446 -0.67 -10.17 -3.13
N LYS A 447 -1.71 -10.92 -3.54
CA LYS A 447 -2.51 -10.56 -4.71
C LYS A 447 -3.51 -9.46 -4.33
N PRO A 448 -3.65 -8.36 -5.11
CA PRO A 448 -4.55 -7.25 -4.80
C PRO A 448 -5.99 -7.69 -4.48
N GLU A 449 -6.51 -8.66 -5.24
CA GLU A 449 -7.85 -9.23 -5.08
C GLU A 449 -8.04 -9.97 -3.75
N ASN A 450 -6.96 -10.41 -3.10
CA ASN A 450 -6.98 -11.21 -1.89
C ASN A 450 -6.56 -10.44 -0.64
N VAL A 451 -6.18 -9.16 -0.73
CA VAL A 451 -5.63 -8.41 0.42
C VAL A 451 -6.56 -8.41 1.63
N GLU A 452 -7.87 -8.24 1.42
CA GLU A 452 -8.86 -8.31 2.50
C GLU A 452 -8.88 -9.70 3.16
N ARG A 453 -8.93 -10.76 2.36
CA ARG A 453 -8.89 -12.16 2.84
C ARG A 453 -7.56 -12.51 3.50
N GLU A 454 -6.45 -11.95 3.01
CA GLU A 454 -5.14 -12.12 3.63
C GLU A 454 -5.11 -11.48 5.01
N ALA A 455 -5.67 -10.28 5.16
CA ALA A 455 -5.81 -9.66 6.48
C ALA A 455 -6.69 -10.50 7.42
N GLU A 456 -7.75 -11.15 6.90
CA GLU A 456 -8.57 -12.09 7.67
C GLU A 456 -7.75 -13.25 8.23
N ILE A 457 -6.92 -13.86 7.39
CA ILE A 457 -6.04 -14.97 7.78
C ILE A 457 -4.99 -14.49 8.81
N VAL A 458 -4.32 -13.37 8.53
CA VAL A 458 -3.25 -12.81 9.38
C VAL A 458 -3.75 -12.49 10.78
N ALA A 459 -4.97 -11.93 10.89
CA ALA A 459 -5.60 -11.63 12.16
C ALA A 459 -5.80 -12.88 13.06
N GLN A 460 -5.82 -14.08 12.47
CA GLN A 460 -6.00 -15.35 13.16
C GLN A 460 -4.72 -16.20 13.24
N SER A 461 -3.63 -15.80 12.56
CA SER A 461 -2.34 -16.52 12.56
C SER A 461 -1.68 -16.68 13.95
N GLY A 462 -2.13 -15.92 14.95
CA GLY A 462 -1.64 -15.99 16.32
C GLY A 462 -2.31 -17.04 17.21
N ARG A 463 -3.23 -17.85 16.67
CA ARG A 463 -3.98 -18.91 17.37
C ARG A 463 -3.15 -20.18 17.57
N LEU A 464 -3.55 -21.03 18.51
CA LEU A 464 -2.84 -22.27 18.82
C LEU A 464 -2.73 -23.18 17.59
N GLY A 465 -1.51 -23.63 17.30
CA GLY A 465 -1.22 -24.54 16.18
C GLY A 465 -1.41 -23.95 14.79
N ALA A 466 -1.76 -22.66 14.65
CA ALA A 466 -1.92 -22.03 13.35
C ALA A 466 -0.59 -21.99 12.58
N VAL A 467 -0.61 -22.37 11.31
CA VAL A 467 0.55 -22.26 10.40
C VAL A 467 0.17 -21.37 9.23
N THR A 468 0.94 -20.32 9.00
CA THR A 468 0.69 -19.36 7.93
C THR A 468 1.95 -19.17 7.11
N ILE A 469 1.85 -19.30 5.79
CA ILE A 469 2.91 -19.02 4.83
C ILE A 469 2.63 -17.65 4.21
N ALA A 470 3.60 -16.75 4.22
CA ALA A 470 3.51 -15.42 3.64
C ALA A 470 4.60 -15.22 2.59
N THR A 471 4.22 -14.88 1.36
CA THR A 471 5.17 -14.45 0.32
C THR A 471 5.59 -13.01 0.56
N ASN A 472 6.90 -12.75 0.61
CA ASN A 472 7.48 -11.42 0.77
C ASN A 472 6.83 -10.63 1.93
N MET A 473 6.07 -9.60 1.58
CA MET A 473 5.38 -8.70 2.51
C MET A 473 3.86 -8.95 2.56
N ALA A 474 3.38 -10.14 2.17
CA ALA A 474 1.97 -10.49 2.30
C ALA A 474 1.51 -10.39 3.75
N GLY A 475 0.31 -9.85 3.98
CA GLY A 475 -0.19 -9.58 5.33
C GLY A 475 0.42 -8.36 6.04
N ARG A 476 1.24 -7.55 5.34
CA ARG A 476 1.83 -6.34 5.91
C ARG A 476 0.78 -5.37 6.44
N GLY A 477 1.10 -4.77 7.58
CA GLY A 477 0.30 -3.75 8.23
C GLY A 477 -0.76 -4.33 9.16
N THR A 478 -1.10 -5.62 9.07
CA THR A 478 -2.01 -6.28 10.01
C THR A 478 -1.22 -6.93 11.15
N ASP A 479 -1.47 -6.52 12.39
CA ASP A 479 -0.80 -7.08 13.56
C ASP A 479 -1.31 -8.51 13.84
N ILE A 480 -0.40 -9.48 13.99
CA ILE A 480 -0.76 -10.84 14.46
C ILE A 480 -0.90 -10.80 15.98
N ILE A 481 -2.15 -10.91 16.44
CA ILE A 481 -2.48 -10.93 17.87
C ILE A 481 -2.47 -12.38 18.36
N LEU A 482 -1.67 -12.66 19.39
CA LEU A 482 -1.64 -13.98 20.02
C LEU A 482 -3.01 -14.31 20.63
N GLY A 483 -3.55 -15.47 20.28
CA GLY A 483 -4.91 -15.90 20.63
C GLY A 483 -5.99 -15.51 19.61
N GLY A 484 -5.65 -14.78 18.54
CA GLY A 484 -6.60 -14.33 17.51
C GLY A 484 -7.22 -12.96 17.83
N ASN A 485 -7.90 -12.37 16.82
CA ASN A 485 -8.54 -11.06 16.95
C ASN A 485 -10.08 -11.19 17.07
N ALA A 486 -10.61 -10.91 18.26
CA ALA A 486 -12.05 -11.03 18.57
C ALA A 486 -12.93 -10.00 17.84
N GLU A 487 -12.51 -8.74 17.76
CA GLU A 487 -13.27 -7.68 17.08
C GLU A 487 -13.38 -7.99 15.57
N PHE A 488 -12.30 -8.55 15.01
CA PHE A 488 -12.29 -8.96 13.61
C PHE A 488 -13.25 -10.14 13.34
N MET A 489 -13.27 -11.15 14.21
CA MET A 489 -14.23 -12.27 14.12
C MET A 489 -15.67 -11.79 14.29
N ALA A 490 -15.91 -10.81 15.17
CA ALA A 490 -17.24 -10.22 15.36
C ALA A 490 -17.73 -9.49 14.10
N ARG A 491 -16.85 -8.72 13.44
CA ARG A 491 -17.15 -8.05 12.17
C ARG A 491 -17.50 -9.06 11.08
N LEU A 492 -16.73 -10.14 10.95
CA LEU A 492 -16.99 -11.21 9.99
C LEU A 492 -18.35 -11.89 10.23
N LYS A 493 -18.67 -12.19 11.50
CA LYS A 493 -19.95 -12.85 11.82
C LYS A 493 -21.14 -11.93 11.54
N LEU A 494 -21.02 -10.65 11.86
CA LEU A 494 -22.04 -9.66 11.53
C LEU A 494 -22.19 -9.49 10.01
N ARG A 495 -21.08 -9.44 9.27
CA ARG A 495 -21.04 -9.37 7.80
C ARG A 495 -21.76 -10.56 7.16
N GLU A 496 -21.48 -11.78 7.63
CA GLU A 496 -22.10 -13.02 7.14
C GLU A 496 -23.62 -13.00 7.27
N MET A 497 -24.14 -12.43 8.36
CA MET A 497 -25.59 -12.38 8.65
C MET A 497 -26.29 -11.20 7.96
N LEU A 498 -25.60 -10.07 7.81
CA LEU A 498 -26.16 -8.81 7.32
C LEU A 498 -26.12 -8.72 5.78
N MET A 499 -24.95 -8.95 5.17
CA MET A 499 -24.72 -8.68 3.73
C MET A 499 -25.68 -9.40 2.80
N PRO A 500 -26.00 -10.71 2.98
CA PRO A 500 -26.92 -11.41 2.08
C PRO A 500 -28.35 -10.84 2.07
N ARG A 501 -28.72 -10.05 3.09
CA ARG A 501 -30.06 -9.48 3.25
C ARG A 501 -30.17 -8.05 2.72
N ILE A 502 -29.09 -7.27 2.76
CA ILE A 502 -29.12 -5.84 2.38
C ILE A 502 -28.49 -5.55 1.02
N VAL A 503 -27.54 -6.36 0.55
CA VAL A 503 -26.81 -6.09 -0.69
C VAL A 503 -27.60 -6.56 -1.91
N ASN A 504 -27.66 -5.69 -2.93
CA ASN A 504 -28.24 -6.04 -4.22
C ASN A 504 -27.33 -7.03 -4.98
N PRO A 505 -27.80 -8.23 -5.35
CA PRO A 505 -26.97 -9.24 -6.03
C PRO A 505 -26.58 -8.89 -7.48
N VAL A 506 -27.02 -7.75 -8.02
CA VAL A 506 -26.81 -7.33 -9.43
C VAL A 506 -25.72 -6.24 -9.56
N ASP A 507 -24.96 -5.97 -8.49
CA ASP A 507 -24.02 -4.85 -8.39
C ASP A 507 -22.69 -5.04 -9.18
N GLY A 508 -22.78 -5.62 -10.38
CA GLY A 508 -21.69 -5.76 -11.33
C GLY A 508 -22.09 -5.25 -12.72
N VAL A 509 -21.13 -4.74 -13.48
CA VAL A 509 -21.34 -4.39 -14.89
C VAL A 509 -21.79 -5.65 -15.64
N ILE A 510 -23.03 -5.67 -16.12
CA ILE A 510 -23.53 -6.77 -16.96
C ILE A 510 -22.87 -6.61 -18.34
N VAL A 511 -21.69 -7.21 -18.50
CA VAL A 511 -20.95 -7.20 -19.77
C VAL A 511 -21.68 -8.05 -20.82
N SER A 512 -22.48 -9.05 -20.40
CA SER A 512 -23.27 -9.90 -21.31
C SER A 512 -24.43 -10.61 -20.58
N LYS A 513 -25.62 -10.64 -21.20
CA LYS A 513 -26.78 -11.44 -20.71
C LYS A 513 -26.52 -12.96 -20.66
N LYS A 514 -25.43 -13.45 -21.27
CA LYS A 514 -25.08 -14.88 -21.31
C LYS A 514 -24.15 -15.34 -20.17
N GLN A 515 -23.45 -14.43 -19.50
CA GLN A 515 -22.60 -14.73 -18.34
C GLN A 515 -22.93 -13.75 -17.23
N LEU A 516 -23.79 -14.19 -16.31
CA LEU A 516 -23.99 -13.49 -15.03
C LEU A 516 -22.67 -13.52 -14.26
N PRO A 517 -22.28 -12.42 -13.58
CA PRO A 517 -21.11 -12.43 -12.71
C PRO A 517 -21.25 -13.54 -11.65
N PRO A 518 -20.13 -14.15 -11.20
CA PRO A 518 -20.17 -15.19 -10.18
C PRO A 518 -20.89 -14.68 -8.94
N ARG A 519 -21.87 -15.44 -8.42
CA ARG A 519 -22.56 -15.10 -7.17
C ARG A 519 -21.54 -15.10 -6.04
N LYS A 520 -21.20 -13.91 -5.54
CA LYS A 520 -20.34 -13.72 -4.38
C LYS A 520 -21.03 -14.31 -3.15
N THR A 521 -20.32 -15.12 -2.38
CA THR A 521 -20.82 -15.72 -1.15
C THR A 521 -20.17 -15.07 0.05
N TRP A 522 -20.96 -14.43 0.92
CA TRP A 522 -20.49 -13.89 2.21
C TRP A 522 -20.39 -14.95 3.32
N LYS A 523 -20.45 -16.24 2.95
CA LYS A 523 -20.23 -17.33 3.90
C LYS A 523 -18.77 -17.34 4.32
N THR A 524 -18.56 -17.37 5.63
CA THR A 524 -17.23 -17.45 6.22
C THR A 524 -16.88 -18.89 6.54
N ASN A 525 -15.58 -19.19 6.64
CA ASN A 525 -15.14 -20.54 7.02
C ASN A 525 -15.44 -20.76 8.51
N GLU A 526 -16.22 -21.79 8.85
CA GLU A 526 -16.62 -22.10 10.23
C GLU A 526 -15.41 -22.34 11.15
N SER A 527 -14.27 -22.80 10.60
CA SER A 527 -13.03 -22.99 11.37
C SER A 527 -12.41 -21.70 11.92
N LEU A 528 -12.84 -20.53 11.41
CA LEU A 528 -12.37 -19.23 11.89
C LEU A 528 -12.94 -18.90 13.27
N PHE A 529 -14.12 -19.40 13.63
CA PHE A 529 -14.77 -19.05 14.89
C PHE A 529 -14.33 -20.01 16.02
N PRO A 530 -13.93 -19.48 17.19
CA PRO A 530 -13.41 -20.29 18.29
C PRO A 530 -14.52 -21.03 19.06
N CYS A 531 -15.76 -20.57 18.95
CA CYS A 531 -16.92 -21.13 19.63
C CYS A 531 -18.21 -20.83 18.87
N GLU A 532 -19.27 -21.59 19.17
CA GLU A 532 -20.63 -21.19 18.83
C GLU A 532 -21.07 -20.05 19.76
N LEU A 533 -21.78 -19.07 19.21
CA LEU A 533 -22.32 -17.94 19.97
C LEU A 533 -23.51 -18.38 20.82
N SER A 534 -23.73 -17.72 21.95
CA SER A 534 -24.90 -17.97 22.79
C SER A 534 -26.22 -17.71 22.05
N GLU A 535 -27.31 -18.39 22.45
CA GLU A 535 -28.63 -18.18 21.86
C GLU A 535 -29.09 -16.71 22.01
N ASP A 536 -28.76 -16.08 23.15
CA ASP A 536 -29.07 -14.67 23.42
C ASP A 536 -28.37 -13.73 22.44
N THR A 537 -27.08 -13.96 22.17
CA THR A 537 -26.32 -13.16 21.21
C THR A 537 -26.79 -13.41 19.78
N LEU A 538 -27.09 -14.66 19.41
CA LEU A 538 -27.68 -14.99 18.11
C LEU A 538 -29.04 -14.32 17.89
N SER A 539 -29.90 -14.27 18.91
CA SER A 539 -31.17 -13.53 18.85
C SER A 539 -30.93 -12.04 18.63
N CYS A 540 -30.03 -11.45 19.43
CA CYS A 540 -29.69 -10.02 19.33
C CYS A 540 -29.19 -9.63 17.93
N ILE A 541 -28.41 -10.49 17.28
CA ILE A 541 -27.93 -10.26 15.90
C ILE A 541 -29.09 -10.32 14.91
N LYS A 542 -29.96 -11.34 15.02
CA LYS A 542 -31.11 -11.48 14.13
C LYS A 542 -32.02 -10.26 14.22
N ASP A 543 -32.32 -9.81 15.43
CA ASP A 543 -33.15 -8.63 15.68
C ASP A 543 -32.50 -7.37 15.07
N ALA A 544 -31.19 -7.18 15.27
CA ALA A 544 -30.46 -6.05 14.71
C ALA A 544 -30.44 -6.06 13.17
N VAL A 545 -30.25 -7.23 12.56
CA VAL A 545 -30.28 -7.41 11.10
C VAL A 545 -31.70 -7.17 10.57
N GLU A 546 -32.74 -7.58 11.27
CA GLU A 546 -34.14 -7.31 10.87
C GLU A 546 -34.47 -5.81 10.91
N VAL A 547 -34.01 -5.10 11.94
CA VAL A 547 -34.12 -3.63 12.00
C VAL A 547 -33.40 -2.99 10.80
N ALA A 548 -32.19 -3.46 10.48
CA ALA A 548 -31.43 -2.95 9.35
C ALA A 548 -32.11 -3.21 8.00
N VAL A 549 -32.65 -4.41 7.79
CA VAL A 549 -33.38 -4.76 6.56
C VAL A 549 -34.66 -3.94 6.41
N LYS A 550 -35.36 -3.68 7.52
CA LYS A 550 -36.59 -2.88 7.50
C LYS A 550 -36.34 -1.42 7.09
N GLU A 551 -35.25 -0.83 7.58
CA GLU A 551 -34.94 0.58 7.34
C GLU A 551 -34.15 0.79 6.04
N TRP A 552 -33.14 -0.02 5.78
CA TRP A 552 -32.28 0.12 4.61
C TRP A 552 -32.86 -0.54 3.36
N GLY A 553 -33.84 -1.43 3.51
CA GLY A 553 -34.46 -2.19 2.44
C GLY A 553 -33.80 -3.55 2.20
N GLU A 554 -34.60 -4.53 1.78
CA GLU A 554 -34.10 -5.86 1.43
C GLU A 554 -33.43 -5.83 0.05
N LYS A 555 -32.14 -6.19 -0.01
CA LYS A 555 -31.33 -6.25 -1.25
C LYS A 555 -31.34 -4.96 -2.07
N SER A 556 -31.36 -3.82 -1.39
CA SER A 556 -31.48 -2.49 -1.98
C SER A 556 -30.14 -1.77 -2.17
N LEU A 557 -29.16 -2.05 -1.31
CA LEU A 557 -27.93 -1.26 -1.24
C LEU A 557 -26.84 -1.77 -2.21
N PRO A 558 -26.05 -0.84 -2.77
CA PRO A 558 -24.76 -1.18 -3.37
C PRO A 558 -23.81 -1.83 -2.37
N GLU A 559 -22.90 -2.69 -2.83
CA GLU A 559 -21.92 -3.39 -1.99
C GLU A 559 -21.03 -2.40 -1.22
N LEU A 560 -20.55 -1.36 -1.91
CA LEU A 560 -19.68 -0.34 -1.32
C LEU A 560 -20.38 0.39 -0.16
N GLU A 561 -21.64 0.76 -0.35
CA GLU A 561 -22.43 1.47 0.66
C GLU A 561 -22.78 0.55 1.84
N ALA A 562 -23.09 -0.71 1.58
CA ALA A 562 -23.34 -1.70 2.62
C ALA A 562 -22.09 -1.97 3.47
N GLU A 563 -20.91 -2.06 2.85
CA GLU A 563 -19.63 -2.20 3.56
C GLU A 563 -19.30 -0.96 4.39
N GLU A 564 -19.57 0.25 3.88
CA GLU A 564 -19.38 1.49 4.63
C GLU A 564 -20.26 1.52 5.88
N ARG A 565 -21.56 1.20 5.74
CA ARG A 565 -22.52 1.12 6.85
C ARG A 565 -22.16 0.02 7.87
N LEU A 566 -21.68 -1.13 7.41
CA LEU A 566 -21.15 -2.18 8.29
C LEU A 566 -19.93 -1.67 9.06
N SER A 567 -19.02 -0.95 8.39
CA SER A 567 -17.85 -0.38 9.04
C SER A 567 -18.27 0.56 10.16
N TYR A 568 -19.13 1.56 9.90
CA TYR A 568 -19.69 2.46 10.92
C TYR A 568 -20.42 1.74 12.07
N SER A 569 -21.03 0.59 11.78
CA SER A 569 -21.68 -0.24 12.80
C SER A 569 -20.68 -0.95 13.71
N CYS A 570 -19.49 -1.29 13.21
CA CYS A 570 -18.39 -1.87 13.98
C CYS A 570 -17.56 -0.80 14.72
N GLU A 571 -17.74 0.48 14.39
CA GLU A 571 -17.11 1.60 15.10
C GLU A 571 -17.70 1.80 16.49
N LYS A 572 -16.97 2.49 17.37
CA LYS A 572 -17.43 2.86 18.73
C LYS A 572 -17.80 4.35 18.83
N GLY A 573 -17.61 5.11 17.74
CA GLY A 573 -17.97 6.52 17.66
C GLY A 573 -19.48 6.78 17.79
N PRO A 574 -19.91 7.96 18.28
CA PRO A 574 -21.31 8.32 18.42
C PRO A 574 -22.00 8.33 17.04
N THR A 575 -23.19 7.74 16.97
CA THR A 575 -24.03 7.77 15.76
C THR A 575 -25.39 8.38 16.07
N ARG A 576 -25.98 9.05 15.09
CA ARG A 576 -27.39 9.50 15.14
C ARG A 576 -28.35 8.49 14.52
N ASP A 577 -27.82 7.50 13.82
CA ASP A 577 -28.60 6.45 13.16
C ASP A 577 -28.90 5.31 14.14
N GLU A 578 -30.18 5.08 14.40
CA GLU A 578 -30.68 4.04 15.30
C GLU A 578 -30.34 2.62 14.81
N VAL A 579 -30.28 2.39 13.50
CA VAL A 579 -29.90 1.10 12.90
C VAL A 579 -28.44 0.81 13.20
N ILE A 580 -27.56 1.78 12.95
CA ILE A 580 -26.13 1.67 13.22
C ILE A 580 -25.89 1.44 14.72
N ALA A 581 -26.63 2.13 15.59
CA ALA A 581 -26.52 1.93 17.04
C ALA A 581 -26.95 0.52 17.48
N THR A 582 -27.98 -0.03 16.85
CA THR A 582 -28.48 -1.39 17.13
C THR A 582 -27.49 -2.45 16.65
N LEU A 583 -26.99 -2.33 15.42
CA LEU A 583 -25.97 -3.22 14.86
C LEU A 583 -24.67 -3.18 15.68
N ARG A 584 -24.27 -2.00 16.17
CA ARG A 584 -23.13 -1.83 17.06
C ARG A 584 -23.28 -2.56 18.38
N THR A 585 -24.48 -2.50 18.96
CA THR A 585 -24.77 -3.22 20.21
C THR A 585 -24.65 -4.73 20.00
N ALA A 586 -25.13 -5.24 18.86
CA ALA A 586 -24.95 -6.64 18.49
C ALA A 586 -23.46 -6.97 18.27
N PHE A 587 -22.72 -6.13 17.54
CA PHE A 587 -21.28 -6.29 17.32
C PHE A 587 -20.49 -6.40 18.62
N MET A 588 -20.75 -5.50 19.58
CA MET A 588 -20.07 -5.49 20.88
C MET A 588 -20.31 -6.79 21.66
N LYS A 589 -21.55 -7.31 21.67
CA LYS A 589 -21.86 -8.59 22.32
C LYS A 589 -21.09 -9.76 21.71
N ILE A 590 -21.01 -9.82 20.37
CA ILE A 590 -20.24 -10.86 19.68
C ILE A 590 -18.75 -10.75 20.05
N ALA A 591 -18.21 -9.54 20.01
CA ALA A 591 -16.81 -9.29 20.30
C ALA A 591 -16.46 -9.69 21.73
N ASP A 592 -17.32 -9.40 22.71
CA ASP A 592 -17.12 -9.76 24.11
C ASP A 592 -17.13 -11.28 24.33
N GLU A 593 -18.03 -12.03 23.68
CA GLU A 593 -18.03 -13.50 23.75
C GLU A 593 -16.75 -14.10 23.18
N PHE A 594 -16.33 -13.67 21.99
CA PHE A 594 -15.07 -14.13 21.39
C PHE A 594 -13.84 -13.70 22.18
N LYS A 595 -13.90 -12.55 22.87
CA LYS A 595 -12.79 -12.05 23.69
C LYS A 595 -12.45 -13.00 24.83
N ILE A 596 -13.44 -13.64 25.45
CA ILE A 596 -13.22 -14.62 26.52
C ILE A 596 -12.32 -15.77 26.03
N TYR A 597 -12.64 -16.33 24.86
CA TYR A 597 -11.88 -17.42 24.26
C TYR A 597 -10.48 -16.97 23.80
N THR A 598 -10.39 -15.85 23.08
CA THR A 598 -9.11 -15.34 22.58
C THR A 598 -8.15 -14.98 23.72
N GLU A 599 -8.64 -14.49 24.86
CA GLU A 599 -7.81 -14.21 26.04
C GLU A 599 -7.29 -15.48 26.73
N GLU A 600 -8.09 -16.56 26.78
CA GLU A 600 -7.64 -17.85 27.29
C GLU A 600 -6.62 -18.49 26.35
N GLU A 601 -6.92 -18.48 25.05
CA GLU A 601 -6.05 -19.02 24.01
C GLU A 601 -4.72 -18.28 23.96
N LYS A 602 -4.75 -16.95 24.09
CA LYS A 602 -3.55 -16.12 24.25
C LYS A 602 -2.67 -16.64 25.38
N LYS A 603 -3.20 -16.90 26.58
CA LYS A 603 -2.43 -17.44 27.72
C LYS A 603 -1.77 -18.78 27.38
N LYS A 604 -2.44 -19.64 26.63
CA LYS A 604 -1.88 -20.91 26.16
C LYS A 604 -0.75 -20.70 25.15
N VAL A 605 -0.94 -19.82 24.16
CA VAL A 605 0.10 -19.44 23.18
C VAL A 605 1.30 -18.81 23.90
N ILE A 606 1.07 -18.06 24.98
CA ILE A 606 2.13 -17.56 25.85
C ILE A 606 2.93 -18.73 26.44
N ALA A 607 2.24 -19.68 27.06
CA ALA A 607 2.89 -20.82 27.69
C ALA A 607 3.69 -21.69 26.68
N THR A 608 3.25 -21.80 25.42
CA THR A 608 3.95 -22.55 24.36
C THR A 608 5.14 -21.79 23.75
N GLY A 609 5.43 -20.58 24.22
CA GLY A 609 6.56 -19.78 23.78
C GLY A 609 6.27 -18.85 22.61
N GLY A 610 5.02 -18.40 22.42
CA GLY A 610 4.66 -17.31 21.51
C GLY A 610 4.70 -17.70 20.03
N LEU A 611 4.60 -16.71 19.14
CA LEU A 611 4.68 -16.93 17.69
C LEU A 611 6.12 -17.30 17.26
N HIS A 612 6.25 -18.41 16.54
CA HIS A 612 7.50 -18.81 15.90
C HIS A 612 7.54 -18.26 14.47
N VAL A 613 8.68 -17.73 14.04
CA VAL A 613 8.82 -17.19 12.68
C VAL A 613 9.99 -17.88 11.98
N VAL A 614 9.73 -18.39 10.77
CA VAL A 614 10.71 -19.10 9.95
C VAL A 614 10.96 -18.29 8.69
N GLY A 615 12.21 -17.85 8.49
CA GLY A 615 12.65 -17.23 7.25
C GLY A 615 13.22 -18.28 6.32
N THR A 616 12.65 -18.48 5.14
CA THR A 616 13.14 -19.51 4.21
C THR A 616 14.32 -19.05 3.37
N GLU A 617 14.53 -17.74 3.25
CA GLU A 617 15.64 -17.06 2.56
C GLU A 617 15.86 -15.67 3.19
N ARG A 618 16.98 -15.02 2.83
CA ARG A 618 17.18 -13.59 3.11
C ARG A 618 16.73 -12.76 1.93
N HIS A 619 16.15 -11.60 2.21
CA HIS A 619 15.73 -10.62 1.22
C HIS A 619 16.92 -9.77 0.74
N GLU A 620 16.69 -8.94 -0.27
CA GLU A 620 17.69 -8.03 -0.85
C GLU A 620 18.33 -7.09 0.18
N SER A 621 17.63 -6.82 1.29
CA SER A 621 18.16 -6.03 2.40
C SER A 621 17.86 -6.67 3.75
N ARG A 622 18.81 -6.51 4.69
CA ARG A 622 18.65 -6.89 6.10
C ARG A 622 17.45 -6.19 6.76
N ARG A 623 17.01 -5.07 6.20
CA ARG A 623 15.84 -4.32 6.68
C ARG A 623 14.56 -5.09 6.39
N ILE A 624 14.39 -5.58 5.16
CA ILE A 624 13.23 -6.40 4.81
C ILE A 624 13.25 -7.69 5.66
N ASP A 625 14.42 -8.27 5.93
CA ASP A 625 14.57 -9.37 6.89
C ASP A 625 14.25 -8.99 8.35
N ASN A 626 14.22 -7.70 8.70
CA ASN A 626 13.78 -7.25 10.03
C ASN A 626 12.29 -6.86 10.02
N GLN A 627 11.72 -6.56 8.85
CA GLN A 627 10.33 -6.17 8.60
C GLN A 627 9.40 -7.33 8.22
N ALA A 628 9.87 -8.42 7.61
CA ALA A 628 9.09 -9.65 7.49
C ALA A 628 8.93 -10.32 8.87
N PHE A 629 9.68 -9.85 9.86
CA PHE A 629 9.74 -10.35 11.22
C PHE A 629 9.47 -9.24 12.25
N PRO A 630 8.48 -8.33 12.05
CA PRO A 630 8.26 -7.29 13.02
C PRO A 630 7.79 -7.87 14.35
N GLN A 631 8.16 -7.17 15.42
CA GLN A 631 7.81 -7.51 16.78
C GLN A 631 6.28 -7.53 16.95
N PHE A 632 5.76 -8.68 17.38
CA PHE A 632 4.33 -8.90 17.52
C PHE A 632 3.77 -8.31 18.81
N GLN A 633 2.53 -7.83 18.73
CA GLN A 633 1.80 -7.35 19.88
C GLN A 633 1.28 -8.53 20.73
N ASN A 634 2.12 -8.98 21.67
CA ASN A 634 1.68 -9.21 23.04
C ASN A 634 2.88 -9.28 23.99
N ARG A 635 3.01 -8.18 24.73
CA ARG A 635 3.66 -8.00 26.04
C ARG A 635 4.12 -9.31 26.68
N CYS A 636 5.44 -9.48 26.70
CA CYS A 636 6.14 -10.68 27.15
C CYS A 636 5.78 -11.87 26.28
N LEU A 637 6.62 -12.25 25.31
CA LEU A 637 6.83 -13.65 24.92
C LEU A 637 8.07 -13.88 24.09
N PHE A 638 8.64 -15.06 24.30
CA PHE A 638 9.68 -15.65 23.48
C PHE A 638 9.16 -15.75 22.03
N SER A 639 10.05 -15.55 21.08
CA SER A 639 9.91 -15.94 19.69
C SER A 639 11.31 -16.38 19.29
N LEU A 640 11.45 -17.47 18.55
CA LEU A 640 12.72 -17.98 18.01
C LEU A 640 12.64 -17.71 16.51
N SER A 641 13.58 -16.96 15.96
CA SER A 641 13.71 -16.74 14.52
C SER A 641 14.90 -17.54 14.00
N SER A 642 14.66 -18.53 13.14
CA SER A 642 15.72 -19.28 12.47
C SER A 642 15.63 -19.03 10.97
N PHE A 643 16.72 -18.55 10.37
CA PHE A 643 16.84 -18.44 8.92
C PHE A 643 17.38 -19.74 8.36
N PHE A 644 16.74 -20.29 7.33
CA PHE A 644 17.26 -21.43 6.60
C PHE A 644 17.89 -20.89 5.29
N GLN A 645 19.21 -20.91 5.16
CA GLN A 645 19.91 -20.40 3.97
C GLN A 645 20.45 -21.51 3.08
N ASN A 646 20.65 -21.22 1.80
CA ASN A 646 21.48 -22.03 0.91
C ASN A 646 22.83 -21.34 0.66
N THR A 647 23.92 -22.09 0.62
CA THR A 647 25.21 -21.58 0.11
C THR A 647 25.26 -21.63 -1.42
N CYS A 648 25.19 -20.47 -2.08
CA CYS A 648 25.76 -20.14 -3.40
C CYS A 648 25.89 -18.59 -3.41
N HIS A 649 27.03 -17.90 -3.38
CA HIS A 649 28.38 -18.18 -3.87
C HIS A 649 29.45 -17.84 -2.83
N SER A 650 30.46 -18.71 -2.73
CA SER A 650 31.80 -18.36 -2.27
C SER A 650 32.73 -18.31 -3.50
N THR A 651 32.92 -17.12 -4.04
CA THR A 651 34.17 -16.51 -4.54
C THR A 651 33.84 -15.18 -5.17
#